data_AF-A0A2A2IFR6-F1
#
_entry.id   AF-A0A2A2IFR6-F1
#
_cell.length_a   1.000
_cell.length_b   1.000
_cell.length_c   1.000
_cell.angle_alpha   90.00
_cell.angle_beta   90.00
_cell.angle_gamma   90.00
#
_symmetry.space_group_name_H-M   'P 1'
#
loop_
_entity.id
_entity.type
_entity.pdbx_description
1 polymer ?
#
loop_
_entity_poly.entity_id
_entity_poly.type
_entity_poly.pdbx_seq_one_letter_code
_entity_poly.pdbx_strand_id
1 'polypeptide(L)'
;MSFYFPNVDPVYLYQRKEAEYIQLKEIIKIINFRVVLREVPRYIDKVSAIDLSGTSLTEVDINKTTLNSGEYKVDYTQGVMFFHEDMGGKEIEANYTGTGYVSMPAHRVNTTGDNTPPNETLQDIIDQWKNTDVSDLDNKIGNTSILETSDKSSTVNAINEVKNTTPAKMDYDNFKQETSTSFNTVSSQLAEIALKYGEIKLPNDFYPIDFKLYRQNNGKVVHDIDLDKRWINNNIELEIYIDTDNGDNNNGDGTVGNPFQTPSKSFESIQSSALSRFKIIIQGKMVLLNEFNIAYDELTNFSNKHVVITTLNNERVPVVQGYSSHRPYVYKNAEEVWEETTAITWEHHQDSVYVVERTNISHLLDMSQKDFNGAYRKFEAAGSVSECINTPYSSYIDGGLVYVNYGGQPTGDVVLVADYKALGMGFDIPDSVLFIDGLDIFNTYGLIVEGNINSVFAIDNSEVGESDNTNNLNIKNIGETYVFNYTTHEALRDGLNYHYPDIPLDQRRNCFVFEYNIKSYENGLRDTNVNNNCSTAHGGISILRVLGDYRESRGPVVADVNGCYSVLIDTQSNDSVLTTSRGNSYQFTTDVGSTIAKAILINCGGTSPNLSIITDSQTELILKSWFEGMDKVADTF
;
A
#
# COMPACT_ATOMS: atom_id res chain seq x y z
N MET A 1 11.69 41.66 6.81
CA MET A 1 11.92 41.79 5.35
C MET A 1 11.38 40.53 4.71
N SER A 2 10.25 40.61 4.01
CA SER A 2 9.71 39.48 3.24
C SER A 2 10.38 39.47 1.87
N PHE A 3 11.44 38.70 1.72
CA PHE A 3 11.64 38.05 0.43
C PHE A 3 10.64 36.91 0.41
N TYR A 4 9.65 36.91 -0.48
CA TYR A 4 9.16 35.72 -1.18
C TYR A 4 8.01 36.12 -2.10
N PHE A 5 8.07 35.64 -3.34
CA PHE A 5 7.18 36.00 -4.44
C PHE A 5 5.75 35.58 -4.11
N PRO A 6 4.77 36.51 -4.01
CA PRO A 6 3.37 36.11 -3.95
C PRO A 6 3.06 35.31 -5.23
N ASN A 7 2.37 34.17 -5.08
CA ASN A 7 1.92 33.26 -6.16
C ASN A 7 2.86 32.11 -6.57
N VAL A 8 3.78 31.66 -5.72
CA VAL A 8 4.44 30.35 -5.93
C VAL A 8 3.57 29.25 -5.31
N ASP A 9 3.25 28.23 -6.11
CA ASP A 9 2.49 27.06 -5.67
C ASP A 9 3.21 26.36 -4.49
N PRO A 10 2.50 26.01 -3.39
CA PRO A 10 3.05 25.26 -2.26
C PRO A 10 3.78 23.97 -2.66
N VAL A 11 3.47 23.39 -3.83
CA VAL A 11 4.17 22.24 -4.41
C VAL A 11 5.67 22.51 -4.62
N TYR A 12 6.09 23.75 -4.88
CA TYR A 12 7.51 24.10 -5.11
C TYR A 12 8.21 24.65 -3.88
N LEU A 13 7.46 25.27 -2.97
CA LEU A 13 8.00 25.88 -1.78
C LEU A 13 7.03 25.62 -0.62
N TYR A 14 7.43 24.70 0.26
CA TYR A 14 6.70 24.44 1.49
C TYR A 14 7.38 25.18 2.64
N GLN A 15 6.69 26.15 3.22
CA GLN A 15 7.17 26.86 4.41
C GLN A 15 6.23 26.57 5.58
N ARG A 16 6.80 26.14 6.70
CA ARG A 16 6.08 25.92 7.95
C ARG A 16 5.71 27.26 8.59
N LYS A 17 4.62 27.31 9.33
CA LYS A 17 4.41 28.42 10.28
C LYS A 17 5.36 28.24 11.46
N GLU A 18 5.70 29.32 12.16
CA GLU A 18 6.65 29.25 13.29
C GLU A 18 6.22 28.29 14.40
N ALA A 19 4.91 28.15 14.63
CA ALA A 19 4.35 27.18 15.59
C ALA A 19 4.50 25.70 15.14
N GLU A 20 4.82 25.47 13.87
CA GLU A 20 4.90 24.15 13.22
C GLU A 20 6.35 23.75 12.89
N TYR A 21 7.33 24.55 13.30
CA TYR A 21 8.75 24.20 13.13
C TYR A 21 9.09 22.93 13.89
N ILE A 22 9.89 22.07 13.28
CA ILE A 22 10.21 20.74 13.82
C ILE A 22 11.70 20.63 14.12
N GLN A 23 12.04 19.91 15.19
CA GLN A 23 13.43 19.53 15.43
C GLN A 23 13.79 18.32 14.58
N LEU A 24 14.89 18.43 13.84
CA LEU A 24 15.40 17.40 12.96
C LEU A 24 16.77 16.93 13.42
N LYS A 25 16.95 15.62 13.33
CA LYS A 25 18.21 14.92 13.56
C LYS A 25 18.46 14.02 12.37
N GLU A 26 19.55 14.26 11.64
CA GLU A 26 19.87 13.56 10.39
C GLU A 26 21.30 13.04 10.41
N ILE A 27 21.47 11.75 10.09
CA ILE A 27 22.79 11.16 9.83
C ILE A 27 23.02 11.20 8.32
N ILE A 28 23.98 12.00 7.86
CA ILE A 28 24.19 12.28 6.44
C ILE A 28 25.66 12.14 6.06
N LYS A 29 25.90 11.52 4.90
CA LYS A 29 27.24 11.40 4.31
C LYS A 29 27.63 12.67 3.57
N ILE A 30 28.85 13.16 3.83
CA ILE A 30 29.41 14.34 3.18
C ILE A 30 29.91 13.95 1.78
N ILE A 31 29.33 14.56 0.75
CA ILE A 31 29.68 14.33 -0.66
C ILE A 31 30.14 15.66 -1.28
N ASN A 32 31.31 15.67 -1.90
CA ASN A 32 31.94 16.90 -2.44
C ASN A 32 32.04 18.01 -1.38
N PHE A 33 32.39 17.64 -0.15
CA PHE A 33 32.59 18.54 1.00
C PHE A 33 31.35 19.37 1.37
N ARG A 34 30.16 18.89 0.99
CA ARG A 34 28.89 19.52 1.31
C ARG A 34 27.81 18.50 1.68
N VAL A 35 26.81 18.97 2.40
CA VAL A 35 25.59 18.25 2.75
C VAL A 35 24.41 19.16 2.47
N VAL A 36 23.36 18.61 1.86
CA VAL A 36 22.06 19.28 1.71
C VAL A 36 21.14 18.72 2.79
N LEU A 37 20.63 19.58 3.66
CA LEU A 37 19.69 19.23 4.72
C LEU A 37 18.29 19.00 4.13
N ARG A 38 17.49 18.14 4.77
CA ARG A 38 16.12 17.86 4.34
C ARG A 38 15.22 19.10 4.36
N GLU A 39 15.38 19.96 5.36
CA GLU A 39 14.66 21.24 5.46
C GLU A 39 15.65 22.40 5.63
N VAL A 40 15.21 23.61 5.26
CA VAL A 40 15.97 24.84 5.49
C VAL A 40 16.02 25.11 7.00
N PRO A 41 17.21 25.17 7.61
CA PRO A 41 17.35 25.35 9.05
C PRO A 41 16.98 26.77 9.47
N ARG A 42 16.45 26.91 10.68
CA ARG A 42 16.22 28.21 11.30
C ARG A 42 17.55 28.83 11.74
N TYR A 43 17.87 30.00 11.18
CA TYR A 43 19.11 30.73 11.46
C TYR A 43 19.36 31.04 12.95
N ILE A 44 18.29 31.29 13.71
CA ILE A 44 18.42 31.69 15.13
C ILE A 44 18.91 30.53 16.00
N ASP A 45 18.46 29.30 15.71
CA ASP A 45 18.73 28.13 16.56
C ASP A 45 20.10 27.49 16.25
N LYS A 46 20.65 27.82 15.07
CA LYS A 46 21.86 27.27 14.47
C LYS A 46 21.78 25.75 14.23
N VAL A 47 22.54 25.28 13.24
CA VAL A 47 22.77 23.85 13.05
C VAL A 47 23.87 23.43 14.03
N SER A 48 23.78 22.22 14.56
CA SER A 48 24.87 21.56 15.26
C SER A 48 25.28 20.31 14.50
N ALA A 49 26.59 20.05 14.41
CA ALA A 49 27.14 18.94 13.65
C ALA A 49 28.12 18.16 14.52
N ILE A 50 27.92 16.85 14.61
CA ILE A 50 28.74 15.93 15.39
C ILE A 50 29.20 14.82 14.43
N ASP A 51 30.49 14.47 14.43
CA ASP A 51 30.92 13.30 13.68
C ASP A 51 30.50 12.00 14.40
N LEU A 52 30.48 10.86 13.70
CA LEU A 52 30.07 9.59 14.33
C LEU A 52 31.03 9.09 15.44
N SER A 53 32.19 9.73 15.64
CA SER A 53 33.06 9.48 16.79
C SER A 53 32.62 10.26 18.05
N GLY A 54 31.60 11.11 17.93
CA GLY A 54 31.09 11.96 18.99
C GLY A 54 31.80 13.32 19.09
N THR A 55 32.66 13.67 18.14
CA THR A 55 33.38 14.95 18.13
C THR A 55 32.50 16.05 17.57
N SER A 56 32.25 17.09 18.37
CA SER A 56 31.49 18.27 17.94
C SER A 56 32.32 19.13 16.98
N LEU A 57 31.71 19.51 15.85
CA LEU A 57 32.29 20.40 14.86
C LEU A 57 31.92 21.85 15.16
N THR A 58 32.74 22.80 14.69
CA THR A 58 32.52 24.23 14.95
C THR A 58 31.91 24.93 13.74
N GLU A 59 30.73 25.53 13.91
CA GLU A 59 30.13 26.39 12.89
C GLU A 59 30.88 27.72 12.82
N VAL A 60 31.27 28.13 11.61
CA VAL A 60 31.91 29.42 11.32
C VAL A 60 31.07 30.27 10.37
N ASP A 61 31.42 31.55 10.25
CA ASP A 61 30.72 32.51 9.38
C ASP A 61 30.67 32.02 7.91
N ILE A 62 29.51 32.15 7.27
CA ILE A 62 29.28 31.72 5.88
C ILE A 62 30.25 32.38 4.88
N ASN A 63 30.71 33.60 5.19
CA ASN A 63 31.64 34.37 4.35
C ASN A 63 33.10 33.92 4.52
N LYS A 64 33.40 32.99 5.44
CA LYS A 64 34.74 32.42 5.56
C LYS A 64 35.08 31.65 4.28
N THR A 65 36.17 32.04 3.63
CA THR A 65 36.59 31.52 2.32
C THR A 65 37.30 30.17 2.41
N THR A 66 37.89 29.85 3.56
CA THR A 66 38.63 28.61 3.80
C THR A 66 38.24 28.07 5.17
N LEU A 67 37.81 26.80 5.22
CA LEU A 67 37.50 26.09 6.45
C LEU A 67 38.77 25.41 6.97
N ASN A 68 38.93 25.31 8.28
CA ASN A 68 39.93 24.44 8.90
C ASN A 68 39.32 23.05 9.19
N SER A 69 40.17 22.05 9.43
CA SER A 69 39.72 20.75 9.95
C SER A 69 38.87 20.93 11.22
N GLY A 70 37.73 20.24 11.28
CA GLY A 70 36.77 20.35 12.39
C GLY A 70 35.80 21.55 12.31
N GLU A 71 35.92 22.41 11.28
CA GLU A 71 34.98 23.51 11.05
C GLU A 71 34.00 23.20 9.92
N TYR A 72 32.83 23.83 9.98
CA TYR A 72 31.84 23.85 8.92
C TYR A 72 31.13 25.20 8.87
N LYS A 73 30.45 25.49 7.76
CA LYS A 73 29.59 26.68 7.64
C LYS A 73 28.27 26.29 7.01
N VAL A 74 27.22 27.05 7.31
CA VAL A 74 25.86 26.74 6.86
C VAL A 74 25.28 27.90 6.06
N ASP A 75 24.78 27.59 4.87
CA ASP A 75 23.90 28.47 4.12
C ASP A 75 22.45 28.22 4.55
N TYR A 76 21.98 29.05 5.49
CA TYR A 76 20.61 29.01 6.01
C TYR A 76 19.55 29.46 5.00
N THR A 77 19.94 29.91 3.80
CA THR A 77 18.98 30.23 2.74
C THR A 77 18.66 29.01 1.88
N GLN A 78 19.63 28.10 1.74
CA GLN A 78 19.51 26.90 0.90
C GLN A 78 19.47 25.59 1.71
N GLY A 79 19.77 25.62 3.00
CA GLY A 79 19.92 24.42 3.82
C GLY A 79 21.15 23.60 3.45
N VAL A 80 22.26 24.26 3.08
CA VAL A 80 23.49 23.58 2.67
C VAL A 80 24.59 23.79 3.69
N MET A 81 25.20 22.71 4.16
CA MET A 81 26.39 22.73 5.01
C MET A 81 27.63 22.49 4.16
N PHE A 82 28.70 23.23 4.43
CA PHE A 82 30.01 23.11 3.78
C PHE A 82 31.06 22.72 4.82
N PHE A 83 31.92 21.78 4.46
CA PHE A 83 32.94 21.20 5.33
C PHE A 83 34.34 21.37 4.74
N HIS A 84 35.35 21.18 5.58
CA HIS A 84 36.72 21.03 5.13
C HIS A 84 36.91 19.72 4.34
N GLU A 85 37.93 19.67 3.47
CA GLU A 85 38.14 18.57 2.51
C GLU A 85 38.39 17.20 3.17
N ASP A 86 38.95 17.19 4.38
CA ASP A 86 39.22 16.00 5.19
C ASP A 86 37.95 15.33 5.76
N MET A 87 36.80 15.96 5.60
CA MET A 87 35.49 15.41 5.97
C MET A 87 34.80 14.69 4.81
N GLY A 88 35.34 14.74 3.59
CA GLY A 88 34.77 14.07 2.43
C GLY A 88 34.59 12.56 2.65
N GLY A 89 33.40 12.05 2.38
CA GLY A 89 33.05 10.64 2.51
C GLY A 89 32.74 10.16 3.94
N LYS A 90 32.93 11.01 4.97
CA LYS A 90 32.50 10.73 6.34
C LYS A 90 31.02 11.03 6.53
N GLU A 91 30.45 10.45 7.59
CA GLU A 91 29.08 10.72 8.04
C GLU A 91 29.10 11.63 9.26
N ILE A 92 28.11 12.51 9.32
CA ILE A 92 27.87 13.40 10.45
C ILE A 92 26.42 13.31 10.90
N GLU A 93 26.20 13.59 12.18
CA GLU A 93 24.90 13.86 12.75
C GLU A 93 24.65 15.37 12.78
N ALA A 94 23.68 15.84 12.01
CA ALA A 94 23.20 17.22 12.02
C ALA A 94 21.92 17.34 12.85
N ASN A 95 21.91 18.24 13.84
CA ASN A 95 20.70 18.58 14.61
C ASN A 95 20.33 20.05 14.39
N TYR A 96 19.09 20.32 14.00
CA TYR A 96 18.61 21.67 13.65
C TYR A 96 17.08 21.77 13.64
N THR A 97 16.56 23.00 13.68
CA THR A 97 15.12 23.27 13.56
C THR A 97 14.74 23.55 12.10
N GLY A 98 13.91 22.70 11.51
CA GLY A 98 13.43 22.81 10.12
C GLY A 98 12.28 23.80 9.95
N THR A 99 12.36 24.62 8.90
CA THR A 99 11.36 25.67 8.59
C THR A 99 10.55 25.39 7.32
N GLY A 100 10.74 24.21 6.71
CA GLY A 100 10.20 23.86 5.39
C GLY A 100 11.27 23.54 4.34
N TYR A 101 10.88 23.32 3.10
CA TYR A 101 11.77 22.87 2.02
C TYR A 101 11.37 23.43 0.65
N VAL A 102 12.32 23.40 -0.28
CA VAL A 102 12.11 23.72 -1.70
C VAL A 102 12.06 22.42 -2.49
N SER A 103 10.98 22.19 -3.23
CA SER A 103 10.83 21.04 -4.11
C SER A 103 10.99 21.48 -5.57
N MET A 104 11.92 20.85 -6.29
CA MET A 104 12.13 21.07 -7.72
C MET A 104 11.91 19.76 -8.47
N PRO A 105 10.87 19.66 -9.32
CA PRO A 105 10.68 18.47 -10.13
C PRO A 105 11.87 18.22 -11.07
N ALA A 106 12.26 16.97 -11.23
CA ALA A 106 13.41 16.59 -12.08
C ALA A 106 13.26 17.09 -13.54
N HIS A 107 12.03 17.15 -14.08
CA HIS A 107 11.76 17.67 -15.42
C HIS A 107 11.99 19.19 -15.57
N ARG A 108 12.24 19.91 -14.47
CA ARG A 108 12.59 21.33 -14.46
C ARG A 108 14.07 21.59 -14.17
N VAL A 109 14.85 20.53 -13.91
CA VAL A 109 16.30 20.65 -13.68
C VAL A 109 17.01 20.41 -15.00
N ASN A 110 17.56 21.47 -15.57
CA ASN A 110 18.33 21.41 -16.80
C ASN A 110 19.77 20.99 -16.51
N THR A 111 20.33 20.10 -17.33
CA THR A 111 21.67 19.52 -17.09
C THR A 111 22.79 20.28 -17.81
N THR A 112 22.45 21.14 -18.78
CA THR A 112 23.39 21.97 -19.53
C THR A 112 23.46 23.39 -18.96
N GLY A 113 24.65 23.85 -18.58
CA GLY A 113 24.88 25.11 -17.87
C GLY A 113 25.01 26.39 -18.70
N ASP A 114 24.87 26.35 -20.02
CA ASP A 114 25.42 27.42 -20.88
C ASP A 114 24.38 28.12 -21.77
N ASN A 115 23.35 28.79 -21.20
CA ASN A 115 22.43 29.72 -21.90
C ASN A 115 21.79 29.28 -23.24
N THR A 116 21.96 28.02 -23.66
CA THR A 116 21.23 27.37 -24.74
C THR A 116 20.00 26.66 -24.19
N PRO A 117 18.93 26.50 -24.99
CA PRO A 117 17.81 25.66 -24.62
C PRO A 117 18.33 24.30 -24.16
N PRO A 118 17.89 23.79 -23.00
CA PRO A 118 18.33 22.49 -22.49
C PRO A 118 17.95 21.41 -23.51
N ASN A 119 18.93 20.62 -23.93
CA ASN A 119 18.68 19.48 -24.82
C ASN A 119 18.15 18.26 -24.05
N GLU A 120 18.30 18.26 -22.73
CA GLU A 120 17.84 17.21 -21.84
C GLU A 120 17.65 17.78 -20.42
N THR A 121 16.69 17.23 -19.69
CA THR A 121 16.40 17.50 -18.28
C THR A 121 16.96 16.37 -17.41
N LEU A 122 17.04 16.58 -16.10
CA LEU A 122 17.40 15.52 -15.16
C LEU A 122 16.41 14.34 -15.25
N GLN A 123 15.13 14.60 -15.56
CA GLN A 123 14.14 13.56 -15.82
C GLN A 123 14.51 12.74 -17.07
N ASP A 124 14.94 13.39 -18.15
CA ASP A 124 15.37 12.69 -19.38
C ASP A 124 16.58 11.79 -19.11
N ILE A 125 17.54 12.23 -18.29
CA ILE A 125 18.67 11.39 -17.86
C ILE A 125 18.16 10.21 -17.01
N ILE A 126 17.27 10.45 -16.05
CA ILE A 126 16.68 9.38 -15.23
C ILE A 126 16.00 8.33 -16.11
N ASP A 127 15.22 8.77 -17.09
CA ASP A 127 14.47 7.89 -17.98
C ASP A 127 15.39 7.19 -18.99
N GLN A 128 16.44 7.86 -19.46
CA GLN A 128 17.49 7.22 -20.25
C GLN A 128 18.21 6.13 -19.45
N TRP A 129 18.53 6.35 -18.18
CA TRP A 129 19.17 5.34 -17.33
C TRP A 129 18.22 4.20 -16.96
N LYS A 130 16.92 4.46 -16.82
CA LYS A 130 15.90 3.41 -16.67
C LYS A 130 15.75 2.57 -17.94
N ASN A 131 15.90 3.19 -19.12
CA ASN A 131 15.73 2.56 -20.43
C ASN A 131 17.02 2.03 -21.04
N THR A 132 18.19 2.32 -20.45
CA THR A 132 19.47 1.73 -20.87
C THR A 132 19.47 0.30 -20.35
N ASP A 133 19.08 -0.58 -21.24
CA ASP A 133 18.85 -2.00 -21.04
C ASP A 133 20.01 -2.66 -20.28
N VAL A 134 19.68 -3.35 -19.18
CA VAL A 134 20.60 -4.17 -18.38
C VAL A 134 21.31 -5.20 -19.27
N SER A 135 20.76 -5.50 -20.46
CA SER A 135 21.39 -6.32 -21.50
C SER A 135 22.79 -5.84 -21.90
N ASP A 136 23.08 -4.53 -21.87
CA ASP A 136 24.39 -4.00 -22.29
C ASP A 136 25.45 -4.17 -21.19
N LEU A 137 25.01 -4.21 -19.93
CA LEU A 137 25.81 -4.61 -18.77
C LEU A 137 25.96 -6.13 -18.71
N ASP A 138 24.91 -6.90 -19.00
CA ASP A 138 24.95 -8.36 -19.12
C ASP A 138 25.85 -8.83 -20.27
N ASN A 139 25.92 -8.08 -21.38
CA ASN A 139 26.87 -8.36 -22.46
C ASN A 139 28.33 -8.09 -22.05
N LYS A 140 28.57 -7.09 -21.19
CA LYS A 140 29.90 -6.83 -20.62
C LYS A 140 30.27 -7.85 -19.53
N ILE A 141 29.30 -8.29 -18.73
CA ILE A 141 29.46 -9.29 -17.67
C ILE A 141 29.58 -10.71 -18.27
N GLY A 142 28.88 -11.02 -19.35
CA GLY A 142 28.95 -12.29 -20.07
C GLY A 142 30.31 -12.58 -20.73
N ASN A 143 31.11 -11.55 -20.97
CA ASN A 143 32.52 -11.71 -21.34
C ASN A 143 33.42 -12.14 -20.16
N THR A 144 32.93 -12.07 -18.92
CA THR A 144 33.66 -12.51 -17.71
C THR A 144 33.61 -14.02 -17.51
N SER A 145 32.57 -14.70 -18.00
CA SER A 145 32.46 -16.18 -17.97
C SER A 145 33.59 -16.90 -18.74
N ILE A 146 34.25 -16.21 -19.66
CA ILE A 146 35.41 -16.74 -20.40
C ILE A 146 36.67 -16.78 -19.49
N LEU A 147 36.74 -15.92 -18.46
CA LEU A 147 37.87 -15.87 -17.52
C LEU A 147 37.81 -16.98 -16.44
N GLU A 148 36.62 -17.49 -16.09
CA GLU A 148 36.48 -18.52 -15.04
C GLU A 148 37.03 -19.91 -15.42
N THR A 149 37.15 -20.21 -16.71
CA THR A 149 37.57 -21.55 -17.18
C THR A 149 39.09 -21.67 -17.33
N SER A 150 39.79 -20.60 -17.70
CA SER A 150 41.26 -20.61 -17.76
C SER A 150 41.91 -20.66 -16.38
N ASP A 151 41.32 -19.97 -15.38
CA ASP A 151 41.89 -19.90 -14.03
C ASP A 151 41.59 -21.13 -13.16
N LYS A 152 40.49 -21.84 -13.40
CA LYS A 152 40.25 -23.14 -12.75
C LYS A 152 41.30 -24.18 -13.15
N SER A 153 41.71 -24.20 -14.42
CA SER A 153 42.71 -25.16 -14.89
C SER A 153 44.11 -24.87 -14.32
N SER A 154 44.52 -23.59 -14.28
CA SER A 154 45.80 -23.18 -13.70
C SER A 154 45.84 -23.41 -12.18
N THR A 155 44.74 -23.15 -11.47
CA THR A 155 44.64 -23.35 -10.01
C THR A 155 44.65 -24.84 -9.64
N VAL A 156 43.94 -25.69 -10.39
CA VAL A 156 43.95 -27.15 -10.17
C VAL A 156 45.34 -27.75 -10.45
N ASN A 157 46.05 -27.24 -11.45
CA ASN A 157 47.42 -27.67 -11.74
C ASN A 157 48.40 -27.24 -10.63
N ALA A 158 48.28 -26.02 -10.11
CA ALA A 158 49.07 -25.55 -8.97
C ALA A 158 48.82 -26.36 -7.68
N ILE A 159 47.56 -26.73 -7.42
CA ILE A 159 47.19 -27.60 -6.27
C ILE A 159 47.81 -29.01 -6.39
N ASN A 160 47.89 -29.54 -7.61
CA ASN A 160 48.48 -30.86 -7.86
C ASN A 160 50.01 -30.85 -7.75
N GLU A 161 50.68 -29.73 -8.07
CA GLU A 161 52.13 -29.57 -7.83
C GLU A 161 52.47 -29.47 -6.33
N VAL A 162 51.66 -28.74 -5.55
CA VAL A 162 51.87 -28.58 -4.09
C VAL A 162 51.69 -29.89 -3.31
N LYS A 163 50.88 -30.84 -3.83
CA LYS A 163 50.67 -32.17 -3.21
C LYS A 163 51.93 -33.04 -3.14
N ASN A 164 52.97 -32.76 -3.93
CA ASN A 164 54.14 -33.63 -4.08
C ASN A 164 55.37 -33.21 -3.24
N THR A 165 55.30 -32.16 -2.43
CA THR A 165 56.40 -31.75 -1.56
C THR A 165 56.04 -31.89 -0.08
N THR A 166 56.54 -32.95 0.54
CA THR A 166 56.39 -33.28 1.96
C THR A 166 57.33 -32.37 2.78
N PRO A 167 56.82 -31.30 3.43
CA PRO A 167 56.30 -31.42 4.79
C PRO A 167 55.13 -30.44 5.05
N ALA A 168 53.94 -30.70 4.49
CA ALA A 168 52.82 -29.75 4.55
C ALA A 168 51.49 -30.36 5.06
N LYS A 169 51.53 -31.46 5.84
CA LYS A 169 50.28 -32.10 6.28
C LYS A 169 49.50 -31.27 7.31
N MET A 170 50.19 -30.47 8.13
CA MET A 170 49.56 -29.54 9.09
C MET A 170 49.03 -28.27 8.41
N ASP A 171 49.66 -27.86 7.31
CA ASP A 171 49.29 -26.67 6.54
C ASP A 171 48.12 -26.95 5.57
N TYR A 172 48.05 -28.18 5.06
CA TYR A 172 46.95 -28.62 4.18
C TYR A 172 45.60 -28.73 4.90
N ASP A 173 45.57 -29.22 6.14
CA ASP A 173 44.31 -29.32 6.90
C ASP A 173 43.80 -27.94 7.33
N ASN A 174 44.70 -27.02 7.70
CA ASN A 174 44.38 -25.61 7.95
C ASN A 174 43.89 -24.91 6.68
N PHE A 175 44.60 -25.08 5.56
CA PHE A 175 44.17 -24.52 4.27
C PHE A 175 42.80 -25.04 3.85
N LYS A 176 42.51 -26.34 4.05
CA LYS A 176 41.21 -26.95 3.76
C LYS A 176 40.10 -26.40 4.67
N GLN A 177 40.41 -26.16 5.94
CA GLN A 177 39.47 -25.56 6.90
C GLN A 177 39.20 -24.10 6.56
N GLU A 178 40.22 -23.32 6.19
CA GLU A 178 40.10 -21.92 5.76
C GLU A 178 39.34 -21.78 4.43
N THR A 179 39.62 -22.64 3.45
CA THR A 179 38.87 -22.67 2.18
C THR A 179 37.43 -23.13 2.37
N SER A 180 37.17 -24.12 3.23
CA SER A 180 35.78 -24.53 3.54
C SER A 180 35.02 -23.43 4.28
N THR A 181 35.67 -22.73 5.21
CA THR A 181 35.08 -21.58 5.91
C THR A 181 34.80 -20.44 4.95
N SER A 182 35.77 -20.10 4.08
CA SER A 182 35.60 -19.06 3.06
C SER A 182 34.53 -19.42 2.03
N PHE A 183 34.43 -20.68 1.61
CA PHE A 183 33.38 -21.15 0.71
C PHE A 183 32.00 -21.09 1.37
N ASN A 184 31.90 -21.46 2.65
CA ASN A 184 30.66 -21.32 3.41
C ASN A 184 30.26 -19.85 3.56
N THR A 185 31.21 -18.95 3.84
CA THR A 185 30.98 -17.50 3.92
C THR A 185 30.55 -16.92 2.58
N VAL A 186 31.21 -17.27 1.47
CA VAL A 186 30.82 -16.82 0.13
C VAL A 186 29.48 -17.42 -0.27
N SER A 187 29.22 -18.68 0.04
CA SER A 187 27.92 -19.32 -0.22
C SER A 187 26.80 -18.71 0.62
N SER A 188 27.07 -18.31 1.87
CA SER A 188 26.09 -17.61 2.70
C SER A 188 25.85 -16.19 2.21
N GLN A 189 26.90 -15.47 1.80
CA GLN A 189 26.81 -14.14 1.20
C GLN A 189 26.09 -14.18 -0.16
N LEU A 190 26.33 -15.19 -0.99
CA LEU A 190 25.62 -15.41 -2.25
C LEU A 190 24.16 -15.82 -2.02
N ALA A 191 23.87 -16.63 -0.99
CA ALA A 191 22.49 -16.93 -0.60
C ALA A 191 21.76 -15.68 -0.08
N GLU A 192 22.45 -14.82 0.66
CA GLU A 192 21.93 -13.54 1.13
C GLU A 192 21.73 -12.55 -0.03
N ILE A 193 22.65 -12.50 -1.00
CA ILE A 193 22.51 -11.71 -2.23
C ILE A 193 21.39 -12.25 -3.12
N ALA A 194 21.23 -13.57 -3.24
CA ALA A 194 20.16 -14.20 -4.00
C ALA A 194 18.78 -14.04 -3.34
N LEU A 195 18.73 -13.95 -2.00
CA LEU A 195 17.53 -13.50 -1.28
C LEU A 195 17.25 -12.01 -1.50
N LYS A 196 18.30 -11.22 -1.80
CA LYS A 196 18.24 -9.77 -1.95
C LYS A 196 17.99 -9.30 -3.38
N TYR A 197 18.26 -10.11 -4.41
CA TYR A 197 18.02 -9.77 -5.82
C TYR A 197 17.75 -11.02 -6.68
N GLY A 198 16.85 -10.90 -7.66
CA GLY A 198 16.51 -11.97 -8.62
C GLY A 198 15.20 -12.70 -8.33
N GLU A 199 14.99 -13.84 -9.00
CA GLU A 199 13.76 -14.66 -8.87
C GLU A 199 13.63 -15.22 -7.44
N ILE A 200 12.51 -14.94 -6.78
CA ILE A 200 12.19 -15.46 -5.45
C ILE A 200 11.46 -16.78 -5.61
N LYS A 201 12.10 -17.86 -5.15
CA LYS A 201 11.51 -19.21 -5.19
C LYS A 201 10.71 -19.48 -3.93
N LEU A 202 9.43 -19.80 -4.12
CA LEU A 202 8.57 -20.31 -3.06
C LEU A 202 8.97 -21.74 -2.67
N PRO A 203 8.62 -22.20 -1.45
CA PRO A 203 8.81 -23.59 -1.07
C PRO A 203 8.14 -24.56 -2.05
N ASN A 204 8.78 -25.68 -2.35
CA ASN A 204 8.25 -26.67 -3.29
C ASN A 204 6.96 -27.35 -2.77
N ASP A 205 6.72 -27.32 -1.46
CA ASP A 205 5.52 -27.82 -0.79
C ASP A 205 4.42 -26.75 -0.65
N PHE A 206 4.67 -25.51 -1.06
CA PHE A 206 3.66 -24.46 -1.11
C PHE A 206 2.77 -24.61 -2.35
N TYR A 207 1.65 -23.87 -2.38
CA TYR A 207 0.74 -23.83 -3.51
C TYR A 207 1.48 -23.50 -4.83
N PRO A 208 1.23 -24.26 -5.92
CA PRO A 208 1.89 -24.02 -7.19
C PRO A 208 1.36 -22.75 -7.85
N ILE A 209 2.20 -21.72 -7.93
CA ILE A 209 1.88 -20.48 -8.65
C ILE A 209 2.34 -20.57 -10.12
N ASP A 210 1.59 -19.92 -11.01
CA ASP A 210 1.86 -19.86 -12.46
C ASP A 210 2.58 -18.56 -12.89
N PHE A 211 2.96 -17.73 -11.93
CA PHE A 211 3.73 -16.50 -12.11
C PHE A 211 5.02 -16.55 -11.28
N LYS A 212 5.90 -15.58 -11.50
CA LYS A 212 7.16 -15.46 -10.79
C LYS A 212 7.21 -14.16 -10.00
N LEU A 213 7.94 -14.23 -8.90
CA LEU A 213 8.30 -13.08 -8.09
C LEU A 213 9.78 -12.75 -8.31
N TYR A 214 10.11 -11.48 -8.34
CA TYR A 214 11.48 -11.01 -8.49
C TYR A 214 11.75 -9.88 -7.51
N ARG A 215 12.93 -9.88 -6.90
CA ARG A 215 13.43 -8.72 -6.16
C ARG A 215 14.33 -7.90 -7.09
N GLN A 216 13.91 -6.68 -7.39
CA GLN A 216 14.65 -5.74 -8.23
C GLN A 216 15.86 -5.14 -7.49
N ASN A 217 16.78 -4.50 -8.23
CA ASN A 217 18.00 -3.88 -7.68
C ASN A 217 17.73 -2.77 -6.65
N ASN A 218 16.54 -2.17 -6.66
CA ASN A 218 16.09 -1.20 -5.65
C ASN A 218 15.52 -1.87 -4.39
N GLY A 219 15.56 -3.21 -4.30
CA GLY A 219 15.00 -4.01 -3.21
C GLY A 219 13.50 -4.31 -3.33
N LYS A 220 12.77 -3.66 -4.24
CA LYS A 220 11.33 -3.85 -4.42
C LYS A 220 11.05 -5.24 -4.99
N VAL A 221 10.10 -5.94 -4.38
CA VAL A 221 9.57 -7.19 -4.93
C VAL A 221 8.50 -6.87 -5.98
N VAL A 222 8.55 -7.56 -7.11
CA VAL A 222 7.59 -7.43 -8.21
C VAL A 222 7.16 -8.81 -8.69
N HIS A 223 6.05 -8.89 -9.41
CA HIS A 223 5.58 -10.09 -10.09
C HIS A 223 5.54 -9.87 -11.62
N ASP A 224 5.45 -10.96 -12.39
CA ASP A 224 5.27 -10.92 -13.86
C ASP A 224 3.84 -11.20 -14.33
N ILE A 225 2.85 -11.15 -13.44
CA ILE A 225 1.42 -11.21 -13.81
C ILE A 225 1.08 -10.01 -14.71
N ASP A 226 0.56 -10.30 -15.90
CA ASP A 226 -0.03 -9.34 -16.84
C ASP A 226 -1.55 -9.33 -16.65
N LEU A 227 -2.06 -8.35 -15.88
CA LEU A 227 -3.49 -8.25 -15.52
C LEU A 227 -4.38 -8.07 -16.76
N ASP A 228 -3.88 -7.35 -17.77
CA ASP A 228 -4.59 -7.11 -19.02
C ASP A 228 -4.84 -8.41 -19.79
N LYS A 229 -3.79 -9.23 -19.94
CA LYS A 229 -3.89 -10.52 -20.63
C LYS A 229 -4.62 -11.56 -19.80
N ARG A 230 -4.46 -11.55 -18.48
CA ARG A 230 -5.05 -12.57 -17.60
C ARG A 230 -6.56 -12.38 -17.46
N TRP A 231 -7.00 -11.15 -17.17
CA TRP A 231 -8.40 -10.85 -16.86
C TRP A 231 -9.01 -9.75 -17.72
N ILE A 232 -8.47 -8.53 -17.70
CA ILE A 232 -9.18 -7.32 -18.18
C ILE A 232 -9.61 -7.41 -19.65
N ASN A 233 -8.71 -7.86 -20.54
CA ASN A 233 -8.95 -7.91 -21.99
C ASN A 233 -8.99 -9.35 -22.51
N ASN A 234 -9.08 -10.34 -21.63
CA ASN A 234 -9.02 -11.75 -22.02
C ASN A 234 -10.33 -12.16 -22.71
N ASN A 235 -10.34 -12.18 -24.05
CA ASN A 235 -11.44 -12.66 -24.87
C ASN A 235 -12.81 -12.06 -24.48
N ILE A 236 -12.87 -10.76 -24.18
CA ILE A 236 -14.14 -10.09 -23.85
C ILE A 236 -15.09 -10.17 -25.05
N GLU A 237 -16.33 -10.63 -24.81
CA GLU A 237 -17.35 -10.80 -25.85
C GLU A 237 -18.26 -9.56 -25.96
N LEU A 238 -18.47 -8.85 -24.84
CA LEU A 238 -19.29 -7.65 -24.78
C LEU A 238 -18.72 -6.64 -23.77
N GLU A 239 -18.56 -5.39 -24.21
CA GLU A 239 -18.32 -4.24 -23.35
C GLU A 239 -19.64 -3.53 -23.05
N ILE A 240 -19.87 -3.19 -21.77
CA ILE A 240 -21.05 -2.48 -21.29
C ILE A 240 -20.57 -1.18 -20.63
N TYR A 241 -21.05 -0.06 -21.12
CA TYR A 241 -20.69 1.27 -20.63
C TYR A 241 -21.76 1.78 -19.67
N ILE A 242 -21.26 2.33 -18.56
CA ILE A 242 -22.05 3.06 -17.57
C ILE A 242 -21.52 4.48 -17.52
N ASP A 243 -22.41 5.46 -17.65
CA ASP A 243 -22.11 6.86 -17.37
C ASP A 243 -23.01 7.30 -16.21
N THR A 244 -22.41 7.41 -15.02
CA THR A 244 -23.14 7.82 -13.81
C THR A 244 -23.43 9.30 -13.76
N ASP A 245 -23.25 10.06 -14.84
CA ASP A 245 -23.74 11.43 -14.93
C ASP A 245 -24.80 11.53 -16.04
N ASN A 246 -24.56 10.92 -17.21
CA ASN A 246 -25.35 11.12 -18.43
C ASN A 246 -26.07 9.87 -18.96
N GLY A 247 -25.87 8.69 -18.36
CA GLY A 247 -26.51 7.45 -18.81
C GLY A 247 -28.02 7.41 -18.58
N ASP A 248 -28.70 6.48 -19.26
CA ASP A 248 -30.15 6.28 -19.16
C ASP A 248 -30.48 4.78 -19.00
N ASN A 249 -31.07 4.37 -17.88
CA ASN A 249 -31.43 2.96 -17.66
C ASN A 249 -32.66 2.48 -18.44
N ASN A 250 -33.51 3.40 -18.90
CA ASN A 250 -34.73 3.09 -19.63
C ASN A 250 -34.50 2.99 -21.13
N ASN A 251 -33.67 3.90 -21.68
CA ASN A 251 -33.40 3.96 -23.12
C ASN A 251 -31.95 3.64 -23.50
N GLY A 252 -31.03 3.59 -22.54
CA GLY A 252 -29.65 3.14 -22.74
C GLY A 252 -29.61 1.70 -23.21
N ASP A 253 -28.60 1.38 -24.02
CA ASP A 253 -28.33 0.01 -24.49
C ASP A 253 -26.97 -0.51 -24.02
N GLY A 254 -26.27 0.27 -23.19
CA GLY A 254 -24.97 -0.10 -22.64
C GLY A 254 -23.81 0.11 -23.62
N THR A 255 -24.02 0.76 -24.76
CA THR A 255 -22.94 1.15 -25.67
C THR A 255 -22.32 2.49 -25.26
N VAL A 256 -21.11 2.81 -25.75
CA VAL A 256 -20.44 4.11 -25.50
C VAL A 256 -21.33 5.30 -25.83
N GLY A 257 -22.11 5.21 -26.92
CA GLY A 257 -22.96 6.30 -27.40
C GLY A 257 -24.30 6.41 -26.66
N ASN A 258 -24.69 5.37 -25.93
CA ASN A 258 -25.96 5.30 -25.21
C ASN A 258 -25.82 4.43 -23.95
N PRO A 259 -24.98 4.88 -22.98
CA PRO A 259 -24.60 4.08 -21.83
C PRO A 259 -25.76 3.90 -20.86
N PHE A 260 -25.69 2.85 -20.04
CA PHE A 260 -26.56 2.73 -18.88
C PHE A 260 -26.21 3.78 -17.83
N GLN A 261 -27.15 4.06 -16.93
CA GLN A 261 -26.93 4.99 -15.83
C GLN A 261 -26.36 4.30 -14.58
N THR A 262 -26.66 3.01 -14.38
CA THR A 262 -26.31 2.28 -13.14
C THR A 262 -25.67 0.91 -13.38
N PRO A 263 -24.84 0.42 -12.44
CA PRO A 263 -24.34 -0.96 -12.46
C PRO A 263 -25.43 -2.03 -12.46
N SER A 264 -26.50 -1.87 -11.67
CA SER A 264 -27.60 -2.83 -11.63
C SER A 264 -28.16 -3.15 -13.02
N LYS A 265 -28.27 -2.15 -13.89
CA LYS A 265 -28.77 -2.36 -15.25
C LYS A 265 -27.82 -3.18 -16.12
N SER A 266 -26.51 -2.98 -15.93
CA SER A 266 -25.49 -3.81 -16.58
C SER A 266 -25.55 -5.26 -16.07
N PHE A 267 -25.79 -5.48 -14.77
CA PHE A 267 -25.87 -6.82 -14.19
C PHE A 267 -27.08 -7.59 -14.70
N GLU A 268 -28.25 -6.97 -14.79
CA GLU A 268 -29.44 -7.55 -15.43
C GLU A 268 -29.14 -8.01 -16.87
N SER A 269 -28.38 -7.21 -17.61
CA SER A 269 -27.99 -7.50 -19.00
C SER A 269 -27.03 -8.69 -19.07
N ILE A 270 -26.09 -8.81 -18.13
CA ILE A 270 -25.16 -9.95 -18.03
C ILE A 270 -25.91 -11.24 -17.66
N GLN A 271 -26.77 -11.17 -16.65
CA GLN A 271 -27.50 -12.34 -16.14
C GLN A 271 -28.49 -12.90 -17.16
N SER A 272 -29.08 -12.04 -17.99
CA SER A 272 -29.99 -12.46 -19.07
C SER A 272 -29.28 -12.88 -20.35
N SER A 273 -27.97 -12.63 -20.48
CA SER A 273 -27.21 -12.90 -21.69
C SER A 273 -26.69 -14.35 -21.76
N ALA A 274 -26.68 -14.90 -22.97
CA ALA A 274 -26.06 -16.19 -23.28
C ALA A 274 -24.52 -16.11 -23.43
N LEU A 275 -23.96 -14.90 -23.54
CA LEU A 275 -22.51 -14.68 -23.56
C LEU A 275 -21.91 -15.04 -22.20
N SER A 276 -20.61 -15.30 -22.18
CA SER A 276 -19.88 -15.72 -20.99
C SER A 276 -18.85 -14.70 -20.52
N ARG A 277 -18.43 -13.74 -21.35
CA ARG A 277 -17.33 -12.82 -21.00
C ARG A 277 -17.70 -11.36 -21.23
N PHE A 278 -17.69 -10.58 -20.16
CA PHE A 278 -18.19 -9.21 -20.13
C PHE A 278 -17.17 -8.27 -19.50
N LYS A 279 -17.15 -7.03 -19.98
CA LYS A 279 -16.41 -5.93 -19.37
C LYS A 279 -17.33 -4.74 -19.16
N ILE A 280 -17.56 -4.39 -17.91
CA ILE A 280 -18.29 -3.20 -17.50
C ILE A 280 -17.27 -2.07 -17.34
N ILE A 281 -17.54 -0.94 -18.01
CA ILE A 281 -16.69 0.26 -17.98
C ILE A 281 -17.50 1.39 -17.38
N ILE A 282 -17.10 1.84 -16.19
CA ILE A 282 -17.79 2.89 -15.44
C ILE A 282 -17.10 4.22 -15.68
N GLN A 283 -17.88 5.22 -16.09
CA GLN A 283 -17.49 6.62 -16.14
C GLN A 283 -18.39 7.41 -15.20
N GLY A 284 -17.80 8.38 -14.51
CA GLY A 284 -18.52 9.38 -13.73
C GLY A 284 -17.87 9.62 -12.38
N LYS A 285 -18.37 10.63 -11.66
CA LYS A 285 -17.70 11.09 -10.42
C LYS A 285 -17.95 10.20 -9.22
N MET A 286 -19.05 9.47 -9.22
CA MET A 286 -19.49 8.65 -8.09
C MET A 286 -20.57 7.68 -8.56
N VAL A 287 -20.64 6.52 -7.92
CA VAL A 287 -21.74 5.56 -8.02
C VAL A 287 -22.41 5.49 -6.65
N LEU A 288 -23.74 5.50 -6.60
CA LEU A 288 -24.44 5.30 -5.33
C LEU A 288 -24.58 3.80 -5.05
N LEU A 289 -24.35 3.36 -3.82
CA LEU A 289 -24.33 1.92 -3.51
C LEU A 289 -25.65 1.20 -3.85
N ASN A 290 -26.79 1.86 -3.67
CA ASN A 290 -28.11 1.32 -4.03
C ASN A 290 -28.29 1.11 -5.54
N GLU A 291 -27.46 1.75 -6.38
CA GLU A 291 -27.43 1.53 -7.83
C GLU A 291 -26.80 0.18 -8.20
N PHE A 292 -26.15 -0.52 -7.26
CA PHE A 292 -25.77 -1.92 -7.42
C PHE A 292 -26.95 -2.88 -7.15
N ASN A 293 -28.02 -2.41 -6.50
CA ASN A 293 -29.22 -3.18 -6.13
C ASN A 293 -28.91 -4.47 -5.34
N ILE A 294 -28.04 -4.38 -4.33
CA ILE A 294 -27.60 -5.53 -3.53
C ILE A 294 -28.03 -5.30 -2.07
N ALA A 295 -29.06 -6.03 -1.64
CA ALA A 295 -29.31 -6.23 -0.21
C ALA A 295 -28.28 -7.22 0.34
N TYR A 296 -28.01 -7.18 1.65
CA TYR A 296 -27.02 -8.05 2.30
C TYR A 296 -27.20 -9.56 2.00
N ASP A 297 -28.45 -9.99 1.77
CA ASP A 297 -28.84 -11.37 1.45
C ASP A 297 -29.03 -11.66 -0.05
N GLU A 298 -28.87 -10.65 -0.91
CA GLU A 298 -29.09 -10.75 -2.36
C GLU A 298 -27.77 -10.54 -3.13
N LEU A 299 -26.93 -11.58 -3.15
CA LEU A 299 -25.69 -11.55 -3.94
C LEU A 299 -25.99 -11.50 -5.44
N THR A 300 -25.29 -10.62 -6.16
CA THR A 300 -25.35 -10.61 -7.63
C THR A 300 -24.71 -11.88 -8.16
N ASN A 301 -25.53 -12.76 -8.73
CA ASN A 301 -25.06 -14.03 -9.26
C ASN A 301 -24.47 -13.86 -10.67
N PHE A 302 -23.23 -14.30 -10.86
CA PHE A 302 -22.53 -14.34 -12.15
C PHE A 302 -22.07 -15.75 -12.51
N SER A 303 -22.84 -16.78 -12.14
CA SER A 303 -22.49 -18.19 -12.40
C SER A 303 -22.09 -18.44 -13.86
N ASN A 304 -20.98 -19.16 -14.06
CA ASN A 304 -20.36 -19.46 -15.35
C ASN A 304 -20.02 -18.22 -16.20
N LYS A 305 -19.72 -17.07 -15.59
CA LYS A 305 -19.32 -15.85 -16.30
C LYS A 305 -17.87 -15.46 -16.01
N HIS A 306 -17.28 -14.68 -16.91
CA HIS A 306 -16.13 -13.85 -16.65
C HIS A 306 -16.60 -12.41 -16.72
N VAL A 307 -16.58 -11.71 -15.59
CA VAL A 307 -16.99 -10.31 -15.49
C VAL A 307 -15.80 -9.47 -15.04
N VAL A 308 -15.49 -8.45 -15.83
CA VAL A 308 -14.51 -7.40 -15.50
C VAL A 308 -15.32 -6.14 -15.18
N ILE A 309 -15.09 -5.52 -14.04
CA ILE A 309 -15.62 -4.20 -13.68
C ILE A 309 -14.42 -3.28 -13.58
N THR A 310 -14.36 -2.27 -14.44
CA THR A 310 -13.26 -1.30 -14.50
C THR A 310 -13.82 0.09 -14.72
N THR A 311 -12.95 1.09 -14.61
CA THR A 311 -13.31 2.48 -14.80
C THR A 311 -12.71 3.04 -16.08
N LEU A 312 -13.37 4.06 -16.64
CA LEU A 312 -12.86 4.72 -17.83
C LEU A 312 -11.54 5.45 -17.49
N ASN A 313 -10.53 5.30 -18.35
CA ASN A 313 -9.21 5.92 -18.19
C ASN A 313 -8.47 5.57 -16.89
N ASN A 314 -8.84 4.47 -16.22
CA ASN A 314 -8.29 4.05 -14.92
C ASN A 314 -8.48 5.12 -13.83
N GLU A 315 -9.49 5.99 -13.95
CA GLU A 315 -9.86 6.94 -12.91
C GLU A 315 -10.56 6.18 -11.77
N ARG A 316 -10.14 6.35 -10.52
CA ARG A 316 -10.80 5.68 -9.40
C ARG A 316 -12.20 6.26 -9.23
N VAL A 317 -13.23 5.41 -9.27
CA VAL A 317 -14.62 5.81 -9.11
C VAL A 317 -15.11 5.42 -7.72
N PRO A 318 -15.53 6.39 -6.89
CA PRO A 318 -16.04 6.08 -5.57
C PRO A 318 -17.47 5.52 -5.64
N VAL A 319 -17.69 4.44 -4.90
CA VAL A 319 -18.98 3.84 -4.61
C VAL A 319 -19.33 4.19 -3.17
N VAL A 320 -20.29 5.09 -2.98
CA VAL A 320 -20.61 5.62 -1.64
C VAL A 320 -22.08 5.43 -1.33
N GLN A 321 -22.36 5.10 -0.08
CA GLN A 321 -23.69 5.28 0.48
C GLN A 321 -23.78 6.66 1.15
N GLY A 322 -24.22 7.67 0.39
CA GLY A 322 -24.23 9.04 0.87
C GLY A 322 -24.99 10.00 -0.04
N TYR A 323 -24.96 11.27 0.33
CA TYR A 323 -25.59 12.38 -0.37
C TYR A 323 -24.52 13.30 -0.96
N SER A 324 -24.72 13.79 -2.17
CA SER A 324 -23.87 14.83 -2.76
C SER A 324 -24.69 15.92 -3.47
N SER A 325 -24.06 17.03 -3.85
CA SER A 325 -24.70 18.04 -4.70
C SER A 325 -24.82 17.60 -6.17
N HIS A 326 -24.09 16.56 -6.59
CA HIS A 326 -24.19 16.00 -7.94
C HIS A 326 -25.34 15.00 -8.08
N ARG A 327 -25.54 14.12 -7.08
CA ARG A 327 -26.60 13.11 -7.10
C ARG A 327 -27.22 12.90 -5.71
N PRO A 328 -28.47 13.32 -5.53
CA PRO A 328 -29.24 13.09 -4.32
C PRO A 328 -30.09 11.82 -4.50
N TYR A 329 -29.70 10.67 -3.95
CA TYR A 329 -30.63 9.54 -3.95
C TYR A 329 -30.54 8.69 -2.68
N VAL A 330 -31.72 8.37 -2.16
CA VAL A 330 -31.95 7.59 -0.94
C VAL A 330 -32.53 6.24 -1.33
N TYR A 331 -32.10 5.23 -0.59
CA TYR A 331 -32.57 3.86 -0.61
C TYR A 331 -34.09 3.68 -0.73
N LYS A 332 -34.49 2.64 -1.46
CA LYS A 332 -35.86 2.11 -1.50
C LYS A 332 -35.88 0.76 -0.78
N ASN A 333 -36.38 0.73 0.45
CA ASN A 333 -36.86 -0.51 1.05
C ASN A 333 -38.24 -0.85 0.50
N ALA A 334 -38.60 -2.14 0.48
CA ALA A 334 -39.86 -2.65 -0.06
C ALA A 334 -41.15 -2.08 0.61
N GLU A 335 -41.03 -1.36 1.73
CA GLU A 335 -42.16 -0.81 2.49
C GLU A 335 -42.11 0.71 2.75
N GLU A 336 -41.01 1.40 2.48
CA GLU A 336 -40.87 2.86 2.65
C GLU A 336 -40.18 3.49 1.43
N VAL A 337 -40.93 4.32 0.71
CA VAL A 337 -40.40 5.13 -0.40
C VAL A 337 -39.86 6.42 0.21
N TRP A 338 -38.55 6.56 0.31
CA TRP A 338 -37.92 7.83 0.64
C TRP A 338 -37.76 8.63 -0.67
N GLU A 339 -38.32 9.84 -0.69
CA GLU A 339 -38.49 10.66 -1.89
C GLU A 339 -37.17 11.05 -2.56
N GLU A 340 -37.22 11.34 -3.88
CA GLU A 340 -36.14 11.97 -4.63
C GLU A 340 -35.65 13.19 -3.85
N THR A 341 -34.44 13.11 -3.30
CA THR A 341 -33.88 14.26 -2.59
C THR A 341 -33.45 15.28 -3.64
N THR A 342 -33.61 16.57 -3.36
CA THR A 342 -33.06 17.62 -4.22
C THR A 342 -31.55 17.71 -4.02
N ALA A 343 -30.81 18.15 -5.04
CA ALA A 343 -29.38 18.40 -4.94
C ALA A 343 -29.05 19.21 -3.68
N ILE A 344 -27.95 18.85 -3.01
CA ILE A 344 -27.50 19.56 -1.81
C ILE A 344 -27.21 21.02 -2.17
N THR A 345 -27.95 21.93 -1.53
CA THR A 345 -27.70 23.37 -1.62
C THR A 345 -27.12 23.82 -0.29
N TRP A 346 -25.86 24.21 -0.32
CA TRP A 346 -25.15 24.73 0.85
C TRP A 346 -25.53 26.19 1.10
N GLU A 347 -25.93 26.49 2.33
CA GLU A 347 -26.19 27.86 2.77
C GLU A 347 -24.98 28.40 3.54
N HIS A 348 -24.60 29.65 3.28
CA HIS A 348 -23.56 30.30 4.06
C HIS A 348 -24.05 30.51 5.50
N HIS A 349 -23.27 30.07 6.49
CA HIS A 349 -23.61 30.23 7.91
C HIS A 349 -22.83 31.39 8.54
N GLN A 350 -21.51 31.23 8.70
CA GLN A 350 -20.62 32.23 9.28
C GLN A 350 -19.18 31.97 8.81
N ASP A 351 -18.42 33.03 8.53
CA ASP A 351 -17.02 32.95 8.12
C ASP A 351 -16.85 31.99 6.93
N SER A 352 -16.06 30.92 7.10
CA SER A 352 -15.83 29.87 6.09
C SER A 352 -16.74 28.65 6.26
N VAL A 353 -17.74 28.72 7.15
CA VAL A 353 -18.66 27.62 7.46
C VAL A 353 -19.94 27.73 6.64
N TYR A 354 -20.32 26.60 6.06
CA TYR A 354 -21.57 26.40 5.36
C TYR A 354 -22.40 25.36 6.09
N VAL A 355 -23.72 25.43 5.91
CA VAL A 355 -24.69 24.53 6.54
C VAL A 355 -25.66 23.97 5.51
N VAL A 356 -26.10 22.74 5.73
CA VAL A 356 -27.23 22.14 5.02
C VAL A 356 -28.12 21.38 6.00
N GLU A 357 -29.43 21.41 5.77
CA GLU A 357 -30.38 20.57 6.49
C GLU A 357 -30.40 19.14 5.92
N ARG A 358 -29.79 18.19 6.64
CA ARG A 358 -29.78 16.76 6.33
C ARG A 358 -29.73 15.95 7.63
N THR A 359 -30.52 14.89 7.71
CA THR A 359 -30.51 13.92 8.82
C THR A 359 -29.77 12.64 8.41
N ASN A 360 -29.48 11.77 9.39
CA ASN A 360 -28.81 10.47 9.18
C ASN A 360 -27.47 10.63 8.44
N ILE A 361 -26.63 11.57 8.88
CA ILE A 361 -25.27 11.76 8.37
C ILE A 361 -24.31 11.29 9.45
N SER A 362 -23.34 10.46 9.07
CA SER A 362 -22.30 9.96 9.99
C SER A 362 -21.10 10.89 9.99
N HIS A 363 -20.62 11.28 8.81
CA HIS A 363 -19.48 12.18 8.62
C HIS A 363 -19.44 12.72 7.17
N LEU A 364 -18.40 13.49 6.84
CA LEU A 364 -18.18 14.04 5.50
C LEU A 364 -16.82 13.60 4.95
N LEU A 365 -16.77 13.39 3.64
CA LEU A 365 -15.55 13.12 2.88
C LEU A 365 -15.33 14.21 1.82
N ASP A 366 -14.07 14.58 1.57
CA ASP A 366 -13.69 15.32 0.36
C ASP A 366 -13.07 14.36 -0.65
N MET A 367 -13.76 14.16 -1.76
CA MET A 367 -13.34 13.26 -2.82
C MET A 367 -12.25 13.85 -3.70
N SER A 368 -11.96 15.14 -3.58
CA SER A 368 -10.86 15.80 -4.31
C SER A 368 -9.51 15.64 -3.61
N GLN A 369 -9.49 15.17 -2.36
CA GLN A 369 -8.28 15.05 -1.55
C GLN A 369 -8.11 13.63 -1.04
N LYS A 370 -6.88 13.14 -1.10
CA LYS A 370 -6.45 11.91 -0.44
C LYS A 370 -5.53 12.25 0.74
N ASP A 371 -5.59 11.47 1.80
CA ASP A 371 -4.67 11.55 2.93
C ASP A 371 -3.30 10.94 2.58
N PHE A 372 -2.39 10.86 3.57
CA PHE A 372 -1.06 10.28 3.36
C PHE A 372 -1.09 8.76 3.10
N ASN A 373 -2.20 8.09 3.40
CA ASN A 373 -2.40 6.67 3.12
C ASN A 373 -2.94 6.41 1.72
N GLY A 374 -3.58 7.41 1.11
CA GLY A 374 -4.24 7.32 -0.19
C GLY A 374 -5.76 7.13 -0.09
N ALA A 375 -6.34 7.29 1.11
CA ALA A 375 -7.77 7.25 1.38
C ALA A 375 -8.39 8.64 1.23
N TYR A 376 -9.69 8.73 0.90
CA TYR A 376 -10.34 10.04 0.78
C TYR A 376 -10.35 10.77 2.12
N ARG A 377 -10.12 12.08 2.07
CA ARG A 377 -9.86 12.84 3.28
C ARG A 377 -11.16 13.15 4.03
N LYS A 378 -11.33 12.51 5.17
CA LYS A 378 -12.40 12.74 6.14
C LYS A 378 -12.27 14.09 6.82
N PHE A 379 -13.39 14.79 7.00
CA PHE A 379 -13.42 16.04 7.77
C PHE A 379 -13.25 15.74 9.27
N GLU A 380 -12.48 16.56 9.97
CA GLU A 380 -12.32 16.42 11.42
C GLU A 380 -13.67 16.68 12.12
N ALA A 381 -14.07 15.81 13.03
CA ALA A 381 -15.31 15.98 13.79
C ALA A 381 -15.12 17.04 14.89
N ALA A 382 -15.79 18.18 14.75
CA ALA A 382 -15.85 19.21 15.78
C ALA A 382 -16.93 18.88 16.82
N GLY A 383 -16.76 19.29 18.07
CA GLY A 383 -17.73 19.08 19.14
C GLY A 383 -18.84 20.13 19.20
N SER A 384 -18.73 21.22 18.43
CA SER A 384 -19.72 22.30 18.36
C SER A 384 -19.60 23.12 17.07
N VAL A 385 -20.62 23.91 16.74
CA VAL A 385 -20.54 24.90 15.64
C VAL A 385 -19.38 25.88 15.85
N SER A 386 -19.18 26.36 17.08
CA SER A 386 -18.09 27.30 17.38
C SER A 386 -16.71 26.68 17.15
N GLU A 387 -16.54 25.40 17.47
CA GLU A 387 -15.28 24.70 17.18
C GLU A 387 -15.13 24.49 15.67
N CYS A 388 -16.19 24.10 14.97
CA CYS A 388 -16.18 23.95 13.52
C CYS A 388 -15.75 25.26 12.81
N ILE A 389 -16.24 26.42 13.27
CA ILE A 389 -15.83 27.74 12.75
C ILE A 389 -14.32 27.99 12.90
N ASN A 390 -13.73 27.56 14.01
CA ASN A 390 -12.32 27.84 14.33
C ASN A 390 -11.34 26.76 13.85
N THR A 391 -11.84 25.58 13.45
CA THR A 391 -11.03 24.46 12.99
C THR A 391 -11.22 24.30 11.47
N PRO A 392 -10.27 24.73 10.63
CA PRO A 392 -10.34 24.51 9.20
C PRO A 392 -10.45 23.02 8.87
N TYR A 393 -11.20 22.69 7.83
CA TYR A 393 -11.40 21.32 7.38
C TYR A 393 -12.06 20.41 8.43
N SER A 394 -13.06 20.95 9.13
CA SER A 394 -13.85 20.23 10.12
C SER A 394 -15.34 20.22 9.75
N SER A 395 -16.09 19.34 10.40
CA SER A 395 -17.55 19.27 10.30
C SER A 395 -18.19 19.09 11.68
N TYR A 396 -19.43 19.56 11.82
CA TYR A 396 -20.25 19.35 13.02
C TYR A 396 -21.67 18.98 12.61
N ILE A 397 -22.24 17.97 13.25
CA ILE A 397 -23.59 17.48 12.98
C ILE A 397 -24.44 17.71 14.22
N ASP A 398 -25.50 18.52 14.08
CA ASP A 398 -26.43 18.88 15.16
C ASP A 398 -27.85 18.54 14.75
N GLY A 399 -28.30 17.34 15.13
CA GLY A 399 -29.61 16.82 14.74
C GLY A 399 -29.76 16.70 13.22
N GLY A 400 -30.53 17.60 12.61
CA GLY A 400 -30.75 17.66 11.17
C GLY A 400 -29.90 18.70 10.43
N LEU A 401 -28.94 19.35 11.10
CA LEU A 401 -28.07 20.36 10.49
C LEU A 401 -26.64 19.84 10.41
N VAL A 402 -26.04 19.99 9.23
CA VAL A 402 -24.65 19.61 8.96
C VAL A 402 -23.86 20.86 8.63
N TYR A 403 -22.90 21.20 9.49
CA TYR A 403 -21.98 22.32 9.34
C TYR A 403 -20.65 21.82 8.81
N VAL A 404 -20.05 22.56 7.88
CA VAL A 404 -18.74 22.23 7.30
C VAL A 404 -17.88 23.46 7.15
N ASN A 405 -16.64 23.40 7.62
CA ASN A 405 -15.62 24.43 7.43
C ASN A 405 -14.65 23.99 6.32
N TYR A 406 -15.02 24.25 5.06
CA TYR A 406 -14.21 23.87 3.91
C TYR A 406 -13.15 24.94 3.53
N GLY A 407 -13.10 26.07 4.24
CA GLY A 407 -12.32 27.24 3.82
C GLY A 407 -12.95 28.02 2.64
N GLY A 408 -14.16 27.66 2.26
CA GLY A 408 -14.92 28.21 1.12
C GLY A 408 -16.25 27.47 0.96
N GLN A 409 -16.99 27.79 -0.10
CA GLN A 409 -18.21 27.05 -0.42
C GLN A 409 -17.85 25.59 -0.77
N PRO A 410 -18.49 24.58 -0.14
CA PRO A 410 -18.25 23.18 -0.50
C PRO A 410 -18.50 22.96 -2.00
N THR A 411 -17.58 22.24 -2.65
CA THR A 411 -17.77 21.80 -4.04
C THR A 411 -18.64 20.55 -4.07
N GLY A 412 -18.94 20.04 -5.27
CA GLY A 412 -19.62 18.77 -5.38
C GLY A 412 -18.75 17.54 -5.15
N ASP A 413 -17.48 17.74 -4.76
CA ASP A 413 -16.59 16.67 -4.30
C ASP A 413 -16.74 16.44 -2.79
N VAL A 414 -17.46 17.30 -2.07
CA VAL A 414 -17.83 17.08 -0.68
C VAL A 414 -19.07 16.17 -0.61
N VAL A 415 -18.89 14.99 -0.04
CA VAL A 415 -19.91 13.96 0.10
C VAL A 415 -20.32 13.85 1.56
N LEU A 416 -21.63 13.89 1.83
CA LEU A 416 -22.21 13.63 3.14
C LEU A 416 -22.50 12.15 3.25
N VAL A 417 -21.74 11.45 4.07
CA VAL A 417 -21.84 10.00 4.23
C VAL A 417 -23.03 9.68 5.13
N ALA A 418 -23.90 8.77 4.68
CA ALA A 418 -25.13 8.48 5.41
C ALA A 418 -24.88 7.56 6.62
N ASP A 419 -25.46 7.85 7.79
CA ASP A 419 -25.48 6.97 8.98
C ASP A 419 -26.52 5.85 8.79
N TYR A 420 -26.40 5.09 7.71
CA TYR A 420 -27.30 3.98 7.40
C TYR A 420 -26.52 2.71 7.07
N LYS A 421 -26.89 1.59 7.70
CA LYS A 421 -25.97 0.49 8.02
C LYS A 421 -26.32 -0.86 7.38
N ALA A 422 -26.99 -0.87 6.22
CA ALA A 422 -27.65 -2.09 5.74
C ALA A 422 -27.26 -2.58 4.34
N LEU A 423 -26.46 -1.84 3.56
CA LEU A 423 -26.17 -2.21 2.18
C LEU A 423 -24.71 -2.60 2.00
N GLY A 424 -24.47 -3.75 1.37
CA GLY A 424 -23.15 -4.23 0.96
C GLY A 424 -23.06 -4.35 -0.54
N MET A 425 -21.85 -4.55 -1.05
CA MET A 425 -21.66 -4.98 -2.43
C MET A 425 -21.33 -6.47 -2.41
N GLY A 426 -22.22 -7.29 -2.95
CA GLY A 426 -22.17 -8.75 -2.84
C GLY A 426 -22.21 -9.45 -4.19
N PHE A 427 -21.29 -10.39 -4.42
CA PHE A 427 -21.25 -11.21 -5.64
C PHE A 427 -21.20 -12.70 -5.31
N ASP A 428 -21.97 -13.50 -6.05
CA ASP A 428 -21.91 -14.96 -6.03
C ASP A 428 -21.42 -15.44 -7.41
N ILE A 429 -20.21 -16.01 -7.44
CA ILE A 429 -19.44 -16.25 -8.66
C ILE A 429 -19.04 -17.72 -8.85
N PRO A 430 -19.94 -18.71 -8.68
CA PRO A 430 -19.56 -20.12 -8.78
C PRO A 430 -19.11 -20.45 -10.21
N ASP A 431 -17.99 -21.17 -10.33
CA ASP A 431 -17.37 -21.53 -11.61
C ASP A 431 -17.12 -20.30 -12.52
N SER A 432 -16.79 -19.16 -11.92
CA SER A 432 -16.73 -17.86 -12.59
C SER A 432 -15.47 -17.07 -12.26
N VAL A 433 -15.23 -16.02 -13.03
CA VAL A 433 -14.17 -15.04 -12.79
C VAL A 433 -14.78 -13.67 -12.57
N LEU A 434 -14.43 -13.02 -11.47
CA LEU A 434 -14.74 -11.60 -11.23
C LEU A 434 -13.45 -10.82 -11.04
N PHE A 435 -13.26 -9.79 -11.86
CA PHE A 435 -12.15 -8.85 -11.73
C PHE A 435 -12.72 -7.44 -11.48
N ILE A 436 -12.23 -6.75 -10.45
CA ILE A 436 -12.60 -5.37 -10.12
C ILE A 436 -11.36 -4.48 -10.16
N ASP A 437 -11.44 -3.34 -10.83
CA ASP A 437 -10.34 -2.37 -10.90
C ASP A 437 -10.86 -0.94 -10.79
N GLY A 438 -10.19 -0.14 -9.96
CA GLY A 438 -10.46 1.28 -9.82
C GLY A 438 -11.73 1.63 -9.04
N LEU A 439 -12.26 0.75 -8.18
CA LEU A 439 -13.45 1.06 -7.38
C LEU A 439 -13.11 1.34 -5.92
N ASP A 440 -13.61 2.46 -5.41
CA ASP A 440 -13.39 2.86 -4.01
C ASP A 440 -14.70 2.82 -3.23
N ILE A 441 -14.88 1.84 -2.36
CA ILE A 441 -16.17 1.54 -1.72
C ILE A 441 -16.16 2.01 -0.25
N PHE A 442 -17.08 2.89 0.12
CA PHE A 442 -17.11 3.50 1.47
C PHE A 442 -18.46 3.38 2.15
N ASN A 443 -18.40 3.24 3.48
CA ASN A 443 -19.57 3.31 4.35
C ASN A 443 -20.63 2.28 3.93
N THR A 444 -20.20 1.02 3.89
CA THR A 444 -21.00 -0.11 3.38
C THR A 444 -21.00 -1.28 4.39
N TYR A 445 -21.72 -2.35 4.09
CA TYR A 445 -21.55 -3.68 4.69
C TYR A 445 -20.24 -4.34 4.18
N GLY A 446 -19.36 -3.65 3.47
CA GLY A 446 -18.19 -4.23 2.81
C GLY A 446 -18.51 -4.90 1.47
N LEU A 447 -17.46 -5.42 0.85
CA LEU A 447 -17.45 -6.20 -0.37
C LEU A 447 -17.42 -7.69 -0.03
N ILE A 448 -18.50 -8.39 -0.37
CA ILE A 448 -18.67 -9.82 -0.16
C ILE A 448 -18.55 -10.53 -1.51
N VAL A 449 -17.68 -11.53 -1.59
CA VAL A 449 -17.55 -12.38 -2.79
C VAL A 449 -17.58 -13.84 -2.37
N GLU A 450 -18.60 -14.54 -2.83
CA GLU A 450 -18.81 -15.97 -2.58
C GLU A 450 -18.70 -16.76 -3.89
N GLY A 451 -18.31 -18.02 -3.80
CA GLY A 451 -18.24 -18.90 -4.97
C GLY A 451 -17.84 -20.32 -4.58
N ASN A 452 -16.99 -20.94 -5.40
CA ASN A 452 -16.52 -22.30 -5.19
C ASN A 452 -15.03 -22.47 -5.58
N ILE A 453 -14.50 -23.69 -5.42
CA ILE A 453 -13.08 -23.99 -5.68
C ILE A 453 -12.62 -23.73 -7.13
N ASN A 454 -13.55 -23.60 -8.08
CA ASN A 454 -13.25 -23.28 -9.47
C ASN A 454 -13.38 -21.77 -9.77
N SER A 455 -13.75 -20.97 -8.78
CA SER A 455 -14.01 -19.54 -8.93
C SER A 455 -12.72 -18.75 -8.73
N VAL A 456 -12.59 -17.64 -9.46
CA VAL A 456 -11.45 -16.72 -9.35
C VAL A 456 -11.97 -15.32 -9.06
N PHE A 457 -11.45 -14.71 -8.00
CA PHE A 457 -11.68 -13.31 -7.70
C PHE A 457 -10.37 -12.54 -7.78
N ALA A 458 -10.40 -11.37 -8.40
CA ALA A 458 -9.26 -10.47 -8.44
C ALA A 458 -9.71 -9.02 -8.27
N ILE A 459 -8.94 -8.24 -7.52
CA ILE A 459 -9.17 -6.81 -7.34
C ILE A 459 -7.84 -6.05 -7.41
N ASP A 460 -7.82 -4.93 -8.14
CA ASP A 460 -6.66 -4.05 -8.28
C ASP A 460 -7.04 -2.58 -8.06
N ASN A 461 -6.08 -1.77 -7.63
CA ASN A 461 -6.16 -0.30 -7.58
C ASN A 461 -7.47 0.21 -6.97
N SER A 462 -7.92 -0.44 -5.91
CA SER A 462 -9.24 -0.25 -5.30
C SER A 462 -9.10 -0.02 -3.80
N GLU A 463 -10.16 0.49 -3.19
CA GLU A 463 -10.21 0.71 -1.75
C GLU A 463 -11.55 0.27 -1.19
N VAL A 464 -11.56 -0.31 0.01
CA VAL A 464 -12.79 -0.49 0.77
C VAL A 464 -12.57 0.02 2.17
N GLY A 465 -13.32 1.04 2.57
CA GLY A 465 -13.18 1.70 3.86
C GLY A 465 -14.49 1.75 4.64
N GLU A 466 -14.36 1.86 5.96
CA GLU A 466 -15.44 2.25 6.86
C GLU A 466 -16.65 1.30 6.85
N SER A 467 -16.44 -0.03 6.80
CA SER A 467 -17.58 -0.94 6.95
C SER A 467 -18.15 -0.90 8.36
N ASP A 468 -19.48 -0.82 8.46
CA ASP A 468 -20.14 -0.46 9.73
C ASP A 468 -20.68 -1.63 10.55
N ASN A 469 -20.59 -2.86 10.04
CA ASN A 469 -21.17 -4.06 10.68
C ASN A 469 -20.38 -5.36 10.45
N THR A 470 -19.34 -5.35 9.61
CA THR A 470 -18.60 -6.56 9.22
C THR A 470 -17.17 -6.23 8.80
N ASN A 471 -16.58 -7.08 7.97
CA ASN A 471 -15.28 -6.92 7.32
C ASN A 471 -15.38 -6.06 6.06
N ASN A 472 -14.33 -5.33 5.71
CA ASN A 472 -14.31 -4.55 4.47
C ASN A 472 -14.29 -5.46 3.24
N LEU A 473 -13.39 -6.46 3.19
CA LEU A 473 -13.39 -7.49 2.15
C LEU A 473 -13.67 -8.87 2.77
N ASN A 474 -14.74 -9.52 2.35
CA ASN A 474 -15.18 -10.83 2.84
C ASN A 474 -15.23 -11.84 1.68
N ILE A 475 -14.30 -12.79 1.68
CA ILE A 475 -14.18 -13.81 0.64
C ILE A 475 -14.63 -15.15 1.18
N LYS A 476 -15.52 -15.84 0.47
CA LYS A 476 -15.97 -17.18 0.83
C LYS A 476 -15.82 -18.18 -0.30
N ASN A 477 -15.12 -19.28 0.01
CA ASN A 477 -15.03 -20.47 -0.84
C ASN A 477 -14.44 -20.23 -2.24
N ILE A 478 -13.67 -19.17 -2.47
CA ILE A 478 -13.09 -18.85 -3.79
C ILE A 478 -11.78 -19.63 -4.01
N GLY A 479 -11.69 -20.40 -5.09
CA GLY A 479 -10.49 -21.17 -5.44
C GLY A 479 -9.20 -20.34 -5.50
N GLU A 480 -9.21 -19.23 -6.24
CA GLU A 480 -8.08 -18.30 -6.30
C GLU A 480 -8.52 -16.86 -6.08
N THR A 481 -7.88 -16.18 -5.15
CA THR A 481 -8.11 -14.76 -4.85
C THR A 481 -6.84 -13.95 -5.03
N TYR A 482 -6.93 -12.84 -5.75
CA TYR A 482 -5.82 -11.93 -5.97
C TYR A 482 -6.20 -10.51 -5.57
N VAL A 483 -5.39 -9.88 -4.72
CA VAL A 483 -5.62 -8.53 -4.22
C VAL A 483 -4.37 -7.71 -4.47
N PHE A 484 -4.46 -6.71 -5.34
CA PHE A 484 -3.34 -5.87 -5.77
C PHE A 484 -3.59 -4.41 -5.43
N ASN A 485 -2.53 -3.71 -5.01
CA ASN A 485 -2.53 -2.25 -4.82
C ASN A 485 -3.79 -1.73 -4.11
N TYR A 486 -4.16 -2.42 -3.04
CA TYR A 486 -5.46 -2.29 -2.42
C TYR A 486 -5.33 -1.68 -1.04
N THR A 487 -6.25 -0.78 -0.70
CA THR A 487 -6.30 -0.13 0.61
C THR A 487 -7.59 -0.52 1.35
N THR A 488 -7.47 -0.88 2.61
CA THR A 488 -8.65 -1.10 3.47
C THR A 488 -8.47 -0.49 4.85
N HIS A 489 -9.49 0.18 5.37
CA HIS A 489 -9.37 0.85 6.65
C HIS A 489 -10.68 1.01 7.40
N GLU A 490 -10.57 1.25 8.70
CA GLU A 490 -11.69 1.56 9.60
C GLU A 490 -12.83 0.52 9.54
N ALA A 491 -12.57 -0.75 9.15
CA ALA A 491 -13.57 -1.79 9.19
C ALA A 491 -14.12 -1.96 10.61
N LEU A 492 -15.41 -2.26 10.78
CA LEU A 492 -15.92 -2.62 12.10
C LEU A 492 -15.20 -3.88 12.61
N ARG A 493 -14.94 -4.85 11.72
CA ARG A 493 -14.20 -6.08 12.02
C ARG A 493 -12.88 -6.12 11.27
N ASP A 494 -12.73 -7.03 10.31
CA ASP A 494 -11.47 -7.23 9.61
C ASP A 494 -11.35 -6.36 8.36
N GLY A 495 -10.13 -5.95 8.02
CA GLY A 495 -9.87 -5.32 6.71
C GLY A 495 -10.06 -6.33 5.57
N LEU A 496 -9.32 -7.45 5.61
CA LEU A 496 -9.45 -8.57 4.68
C LEU A 496 -9.74 -9.86 5.45
N ASN A 497 -10.74 -10.63 5.03
CA ASN A 497 -11.16 -11.84 5.72
C ASN A 497 -11.52 -12.95 4.73
N TYR A 498 -10.79 -14.08 4.80
CA TYR A 498 -10.96 -15.22 3.90
C TYR A 498 -11.47 -16.47 4.64
N HIS A 499 -12.68 -16.91 4.29
CA HIS A 499 -13.34 -18.08 4.89
C HIS A 499 -13.66 -19.16 3.85
N TYR A 500 -13.58 -20.42 4.27
CA TYR A 500 -13.78 -21.58 3.38
C TYR A 500 -14.67 -22.66 4.00
N PRO A 501 -15.83 -22.30 4.60
CA PRO A 501 -16.62 -23.24 5.38
C PRO A 501 -17.11 -24.43 4.54
N ASP A 502 -17.39 -24.23 3.26
CA ASP A 502 -18.07 -25.21 2.41
C ASP A 502 -17.10 -26.04 1.56
N ILE A 503 -15.84 -25.65 1.47
CA ILE A 503 -14.79 -26.46 0.84
C ILE A 503 -14.32 -27.54 1.83
N PRO A 504 -14.26 -28.83 1.43
CA PRO A 504 -13.74 -29.90 2.28
C PRO A 504 -12.32 -29.61 2.79
N LEU A 505 -12.04 -29.95 4.05
CA LEU A 505 -10.77 -29.65 4.72
C LEU A 505 -9.54 -30.13 3.94
N ASP A 506 -9.63 -31.30 3.29
CA ASP A 506 -8.56 -31.89 2.49
C ASP A 506 -8.33 -31.19 1.14
N GLN A 507 -9.26 -30.32 0.72
CA GLN A 507 -9.17 -29.55 -0.52
C GLN A 507 -8.78 -28.08 -0.29
N ARG A 508 -8.92 -27.55 0.93
CA ARG A 508 -8.68 -26.13 1.22
C ARG A 508 -7.25 -25.67 0.94
N ARG A 509 -6.25 -26.56 1.03
CA ARG A 509 -4.86 -26.27 0.62
C ARG A 509 -4.72 -25.92 -0.86
N ASN A 510 -5.68 -26.32 -1.70
CA ASN A 510 -5.77 -25.95 -3.11
C ASN A 510 -6.48 -24.61 -3.34
N CYS A 511 -6.93 -23.94 -2.28
CA CYS A 511 -7.40 -22.57 -2.36
C CYS A 511 -6.23 -21.63 -2.09
N PHE A 512 -6.10 -20.59 -2.90
CA PHE A 512 -4.97 -19.70 -2.91
C PHE A 512 -5.39 -18.24 -2.80
N VAL A 513 -4.67 -17.49 -1.96
CA VAL A 513 -4.81 -16.04 -1.84
C VAL A 513 -3.45 -15.40 -2.11
N PHE A 514 -3.43 -14.40 -2.99
CA PHE A 514 -2.27 -13.54 -3.21
C PHE A 514 -2.60 -12.09 -2.87
N GLU A 515 -2.01 -11.59 -1.78
CA GLU A 515 -2.03 -10.18 -1.41
C GLU A 515 -0.71 -9.52 -1.83
N TYR A 516 -0.80 -8.47 -2.66
CA TYR A 516 0.36 -7.74 -3.16
C TYR A 516 0.19 -6.23 -3.00
N ASN A 517 1.13 -5.60 -2.31
CA ASN A 517 1.14 -4.15 -2.06
C ASN A 517 -0.16 -3.65 -1.39
N ILE A 518 -0.50 -4.29 -0.26
CA ILE A 518 -1.71 -3.99 0.52
C ILE A 518 -1.39 -2.94 1.57
N LYS A 519 -2.33 -2.00 1.79
CA LYS A 519 -2.35 -1.16 2.99
C LYS A 519 -3.61 -1.45 3.78
N SER A 520 -3.46 -1.78 5.06
CA SER A 520 -4.60 -2.07 5.93
C SER A 520 -4.40 -1.46 7.30
N TYR A 521 -5.31 -0.58 7.74
CA TYR A 521 -5.15 0.13 9.02
C TYR A 521 -6.45 0.43 9.76
N GLU A 522 -6.36 0.65 11.08
CA GLU A 522 -7.48 1.07 11.94
C GLU A 522 -8.71 0.12 11.94
N ASN A 523 -8.51 -1.14 11.59
CA ASN A 523 -9.58 -2.13 11.52
C ASN A 523 -9.95 -2.67 12.91
N GLY A 524 -11.24 -2.80 13.18
CA GLY A 524 -11.73 -3.38 14.42
C GLY A 524 -11.86 -2.41 15.58
N LEU A 525 -11.37 -1.17 15.45
CA LEU A 525 -11.28 -0.23 16.58
C LEU A 525 -12.65 0.16 17.16
N ARG A 526 -13.68 0.14 16.30
CA ARG A 526 -15.07 0.49 16.64
C ARG A 526 -15.86 -0.69 17.24
N ASP A 527 -15.38 -1.92 17.11
CA ASP A 527 -15.99 -3.11 17.69
C ASP A 527 -15.35 -3.46 19.03
N THR A 528 -16.04 -4.19 19.88
CA THR A 528 -15.54 -4.65 21.18
C THR A 528 -14.76 -5.97 21.10
N ASN A 529 -14.97 -6.74 20.03
CA ASN A 529 -14.31 -8.02 19.80
C ASN A 529 -12.79 -7.90 19.71
N VAL A 530 -12.06 -8.94 20.10
CA VAL A 530 -10.59 -8.93 20.22
C VAL A 530 -9.89 -9.68 19.08
N ASN A 531 -10.66 -10.06 18.05
CA ASN A 531 -10.23 -10.89 16.93
C ASN A 531 -10.47 -10.19 15.60
N ASN A 532 -10.36 -8.87 15.59
CA ASN A 532 -10.56 -8.05 14.42
C ASN A 532 -9.21 -7.62 13.85
N ASN A 533 -8.90 -8.01 12.62
CA ASN A 533 -7.56 -8.02 12.06
C ASN A 533 -7.43 -7.05 10.88
N CYS A 534 -6.20 -6.72 10.48
CA CYS A 534 -5.97 -6.06 9.20
C CYS A 534 -6.12 -7.03 8.03
N SER A 535 -5.60 -8.27 8.17
CA SER A 535 -5.85 -9.37 7.23
C SER A 535 -5.93 -10.69 7.99
N THR A 536 -6.91 -11.52 7.66
CA THR A 536 -7.03 -12.86 8.24
C THR A 536 -7.43 -13.94 7.25
N ALA A 537 -6.75 -15.08 7.33
CA ALA A 537 -7.06 -16.29 6.58
C ALA A 537 -7.50 -17.43 7.52
N HIS A 538 -8.52 -18.17 7.10
CA HIS A 538 -9.07 -19.28 7.85
C HIS A 538 -9.07 -20.59 7.07
N GLY A 539 -8.97 -21.67 7.83
CA GLY A 539 -9.45 -22.98 7.40
C GLY A 539 -8.45 -23.79 6.60
N GLY A 540 -7.16 -23.47 6.62
CA GLY A 540 -6.15 -24.32 5.99
C GLY A 540 -5.85 -23.99 4.54
N ILE A 541 -6.19 -22.78 4.08
CA ILE A 541 -5.80 -22.30 2.74
C ILE A 541 -4.31 -21.99 2.64
N SER A 542 -3.86 -21.77 1.41
CA SER A 542 -2.53 -21.26 1.11
C SER A 542 -2.63 -19.75 0.85
N ILE A 543 -1.79 -18.95 1.51
CA ILE A 543 -1.79 -17.49 1.35
C ILE A 543 -0.37 -16.97 1.16
N LEU A 544 -0.20 -16.11 0.16
CA LEU A 544 1.02 -15.39 -0.14
C LEU A 544 0.77 -13.90 0.08
N ARG A 545 1.52 -13.25 0.97
CA ARG A 545 1.49 -11.79 1.18
C ARG A 545 2.83 -11.18 0.80
N VAL A 546 2.80 -10.14 -0.03
CA VAL A 546 4.00 -9.49 -0.54
C VAL A 546 3.84 -7.98 -0.43
N LEU A 547 4.81 -7.29 0.17
CA LEU A 547 4.81 -5.82 0.33
C LEU A 547 3.57 -5.26 1.06
N GLY A 548 3.04 -6.00 2.03
CA GLY A 548 1.89 -5.51 2.81
C GLY A 548 2.32 -4.60 3.97
N ASP A 549 1.59 -3.51 4.18
CA ASP A 549 1.67 -2.60 5.33
C ASP A 549 0.36 -2.70 6.11
N TYR A 550 0.39 -3.47 7.20
CA TYR A 550 -0.76 -3.72 8.06
C TYR A 550 -0.50 -3.05 9.42
N ARG A 551 -1.44 -2.26 9.94
CA ARG A 551 -1.26 -1.64 11.26
C ARG A 551 -2.53 -1.30 12.03
N GLU A 552 -2.41 -1.00 13.32
CA GLU A 552 -3.47 -0.34 14.09
C GLU A 552 -4.80 -1.12 14.15
N SER A 553 -4.75 -2.45 14.15
CA SER A 553 -5.96 -3.26 14.35
C SER A 553 -6.31 -3.42 15.82
N ARG A 554 -7.58 -3.75 16.09
CA ARG A 554 -8.00 -4.14 17.44
C ARG A 554 -7.37 -5.46 17.88
N GLY A 555 -7.61 -6.53 17.14
CA GLY A 555 -7.02 -7.85 17.36
C GLY A 555 -5.59 -7.95 16.85
N PRO A 556 -5.10 -9.19 16.60
CA PRO A 556 -3.83 -9.37 15.92
C PRO A 556 -3.81 -8.61 14.59
N VAL A 557 -2.66 -8.12 14.15
CA VAL A 557 -2.62 -7.32 12.93
C VAL A 557 -2.79 -8.21 11.69
N VAL A 558 -2.01 -9.27 11.59
CA VAL A 558 -2.18 -10.34 10.59
C VAL A 558 -2.44 -11.66 11.32
N ALA A 559 -3.53 -12.35 10.98
CA ALA A 559 -3.89 -13.61 11.63
C ALA A 559 -4.22 -14.70 10.61
N ASP A 560 -3.41 -15.74 10.52
CA ASP A 560 -3.75 -16.92 9.74
C ASP A 560 -3.98 -18.11 10.66
N VAL A 561 -5.24 -18.48 10.82
CA VAL A 561 -5.67 -19.43 11.84
C VAL A 561 -6.28 -20.66 11.20
N ASN A 562 -6.46 -21.69 12.02
CA ASN A 562 -7.10 -22.95 11.64
C ASN A 562 -6.33 -23.66 10.54
N GLY A 563 -4.99 -23.66 10.65
CA GLY A 563 -4.15 -24.53 9.87
C GLY A 563 -3.61 -23.95 8.57
N CYS A 564 -3.64 -22.63 8.34
CA CYS A 564 -3.21 -22.02 7.07
C CYS A 564 -1.72 -22.23 6.74
N TYR A 565 -1.38 -22.18 5.44
CA TYR A 565 0.00 -22.18 4.96
C TYR A 565 0.30 -20.80 4.41
N SER A 566 1.04 -20.02 5.17
CA SER A 566 1.31 -18.61 4.90
C SER A 566 2.75 -18.41 4.47
N VAL A 567 2.96 -17.69 3.37
CA VAL A 567 4.26 -17.15 2.98
C VAL A 567 4.14 -15.63 2.92
N LEU A 568 4.97 -14.93 3.69
CA LEU A 568 4.99 -13.48 3.77
C LEU A 568 6.36 -12.97 3.33
N ILE A 569 6.39 -11.94 2.49
CA ILE A 569 7.61 -11.38 1.91
C ILE A 569 7.54 -9.85 1.98
N ASP A 570 8.48 -9.22 2.66
CA ASP A 570 8.51 -7.77 2.86
C ASP A 570 7.22 -7.21 3.49
N THR A 571 6.60 -7.98 4.37
CA THR A 571 5.39 -7.55 5.07
C THR A 571 5.75 -6.85 6.37
N GLN A 572 5.08 -5.73 6.65
CA GLN A 572 5.12 -5.00 7.90
C GLN A 572 3.77 -5.13 8.60
N SER A 573 3.80 -5.43 9.90
CA SER A 573 2.60 -5.70 10.68
C SER A 573 2.73 -5.07 12.07
N ASN A 574 2.10 -3.92 12.29
CA ASN A 574 2.46 -3.07 13.42
C ASN A 574 1.25 -2.68 14.29
N ASP A 575 1.49 -2.45 15.56
CA ASP A 575 0.64 -1.67 16.45
C ASP A 575 -0.79 -2.21 16.63
N SER A 576 -0.92 -3.50 16.97
CA SER A 576 -2.19 -3.95 17.58
C SER A 576 -2.49 -3.10 18.81
N VAL A 577 -3.70 -2.56 18.92
CA VAL A 577 -4.06 -1.68 20.05
C VAL A 577 -4.34 -2.46 21.33
N LEU A 578 -4.49 -3.79 21.25
CA LEU A 578 -4.68 -4.62 22.43
C LEU A 578 -3.36 -4.84 23.17
N THR A 579 -3.45 -4.85 24.49
CA THR A 579 -2.34 -5.18 25.39
C THR A 579 -2.42 -6.61 25.93
N THR A 580 -3.40 -7.39 25.47
CA THR A 580 -3.65 -8.78 25.91
C THR A 580 -2.92 -9.78 25.02
N SER A 581 -3.09 -11.09 25.29
CA SER A 581 -2.52 -12.18 24.48
C SER A 581 -2.96 -12.18 23.00
N ARG A 582 -3.99 -11.41 22.64
CA ARG A 582 -4.46 -11.22 21.25
C ARG A 582 -3.89 -9.95 20.61
N GLY A 583 -3.09 -9.18 21.35
CA GLY A 583 -2.49 -7.93 20.89
C GLY A 583 -1.15 -8.13 20.23
N ASN A 584 -1.09 -8.85 19.11
CA ASN A 584 0.16 -9.26 18.48
C ASN A 584 0.23 -8.87 17.00
N SER A 585 1.44 -8.77 16.45
CA SER A 585 1.60 -8.44 15.02
C SER A 585 1.13 -9.60 14.15
N TYR A 586 1.72 -10.78 14.31
CA TYR A 586 1.38 -11.96 13.54
C TYR A 586 0.83 -13.06 14.45
N GLN A 587 -0.31 -13.65 14.08
CA GLN A 587 -0.87 -14.86 14.70
C GLN A 587 -0.92 -16.00 13.69
N PHE A 588 -0.32 -17.14 14.02
CA PHE A 588 -0.43 -18.37 13.23
C PHE A 588 -0.85 -19.54 14.11
N THR A 589 -2.01 -20.16 13.85
CA THR A 589 -2.48 -21.29 14.68
C THR A 589 -3.07 -22.43 13.87
N THR A 590 -2.97 -23.62 14.44
CA THR A 590 -3.59 -24.89 14.07
C THR A 590 -4.76 -25.17 15.01
N ASP A 591 -5.97 -25.26 14.46
CA ASP A 591 -7.15 -25.67 15.23
C ASP A 591 -7.29 -27.19 15.23
N VAL A 592 -7.96 -27.74 16.26
CA VAL A 592 -8.23 -29.18 16.35
C VAL A 592 -9.03 -29.64 15.13
N GLY A 593 -8.48 -30.61 14.39
CA GLY A 593 -9.11 -31.15 13.17
C GLY A 593 -8.82 -30.34 11.90
N SER A 594 -7.91 -29.37 11.95
CA SER A 594 -7.41 -28.67 10.76
C SER A 594 -6.09 -29.26 10.24
N THR A 595 -5.65 -28.81 9.07
CA THR A 595 -4.30 -29.07 8.55
C THR A 595 -3.27 -28.42 9.47
N ILE A 596 -2.06 -28.99 9.61
CA ILE A 596 -1.00 -28.35 10.39
C ILE A 596 -0.64 -27.00 9.74
N ALA A 597 -0.69 -25.93 10.53
CA ALA A 597 -0.32 -24.60 10.05
C ALA A 597 1.17 -24.51 9.76
N LYS A 598 1.53 -23.69 8.77
CA LYS A 598 2.91 -23.40 8.42
C LYS A 598 3.03 -21.94 8.02
N ALA A 599 3.99 -21.23 8.59
CA ALA A 599 4.22 -19.82 8.30
C ALA A 599 5.69 -19.60 7.95
N ILE A 600 5.94 -18.92 6.83
CA ILE A 600 7.28 -18.56 6.37
C ILE A 600 7.32 -17.06 6.16
N LEU A 601 8.14 -16.37 6.96
CA LEU A 601 8.31 -14.92 6.86
C LEU A 601 9.70 -14.63 6.28
N ILE A 602 9.73 -13.84 5.21
CA ILE A 602 10.94 -13.46 4.48
C ILE A 602 11.05 -11.94 4.54
N ASN A 603 12.07 -11.43 5.23
CA ASN A 603 12.31 -9.99 5.38
C ASN A 603 11.08 -9.20 5.87
N CYS A 604 10.34 -9.77 6.81
CA CYS A 604 9.14 -9.15 7.39
C CYS A 604 9.50 -8.42 8.69
N GLY A 605 8.65 -7.51 9.15
CA GLY A 605 8.79 -6.87 10.46
C GLY A 605 7.45 -6.80 11.19
N GLY A 606 7.49 -6.69 12.52
CA GLY A 606 6.29 -6.41 13.26
C GLY A 606 6.51 -5.90 14.68
N THR A 607 5.83 -4.81 15.02
CA THR A 607 5.78 -4.23 16.37
C THR A 607 4.42 -4.46 17.00
N SER A 608 4.39 -4.83 18.28
CA SER A 608 3.14 -4.85 19.05
C SER A 608 3.40 -4.60 20.53
N PRO A 609 2.41 -4.07 21.29
CA PRO A 609 2.52 -3.89 22.73
C PRO A 609 2.80 -5.20 23.48
N ASN A 610 2.27 -6.33 23.01
CA ASN A 610 2.51 -7.64 23.61
C ASN A 610 3.61 -8.44 22.88
N LEU A 611 3.26 -9.21 21.84
CA LEU A 611 4.19 -10.07 21.11
C LEU A 611 4.20 -9.74 19.62
N SER A 612 5.35 -9.85 18.96
CA SER A 612 5.45 -9.68 17.51
C SER A 612 4.93 -10.92 16.78
N ILE A 613 5.20 -12.13 17.27
CA ILE A 613 4.68 -13.36 16.67
C ILE A 613 4.12 -14.27 17.76
N ILE A 614 2.94 -14.82 17.50
CA ILE A 614 2.28 -15.85 18.31
C ILE A 614 2.01 -17.08 17.44
N THR A 615 2.44 -18.24 17.94
CA THR A 615 2.22 -19.56 17.38
C THR A 615 1.70 -20.53 18.45
N ASP A 616 1.13 -21.65 18.02
CA ASP A 616 0.90 -22.83 18.89
C ASP A 616 1.97 -23.91 18.68
N SER A 617 1.97 -24.94 19.53
CA SER A 617 2.94 -26.06 19.47
C SER A 617 2.87 -26.92 18.20
N GLN A 618 1.85 -26.77 17.36
CA GLN A 618 1.72 -27.56 16.13
C GLN A 618 2.22 -26.80 14.90
N THR A 619 2.24 -25.47 14.96
CA THR A 619 2.53 -24.61 13.81
C THR A 619 4.02 -24.61 13.46
N GLU A 620 4.36 -24.91 12.20
CA GLU A 620 5.74 -24.79 11.70
C GLU A 620 6.03 -23.32 11.33
N LEU A 621 6.88 -22.64 12.11
CA LEU A 621 7.32 -21.27 11.84
C LEU A 621 8.75 -21.25 11.30
N ILE A 622 8.94 -20.59 10.15
CA ILE A 622 10.26 -20.37 9.54
C ILE A 622 10.47 -18.87 9.31
N LEU A 623 11.47 -18.31 9.97
CA LEU A 623 11.93 -16.95 9.73
C LEU A 623 13.16 -16.97 8.83
N LYS A 624 13.07 -16.35 7.65
CA LYS A 624 14.17 -16.17 6.71
C LYS A 624 14.54 -14.69 6.67
N SER A 625 15.84 -14.41 6.76
CA SER A 625 16.45 -13.07 6.86
C SER A 625 16.03 -12.27 8.11
N TRP A 626 16.33 -10.97 8.11
CA TRP A 626 16.06 -10.08 9.25
C TRP A 626 14.55 -9.98 9.53
N PHE A 627 14.19 -10.04 10.81
CA PHE A 627 12.85 -9.75 11.30
C PHE A 627 12.94 -8.72 12.42
N GLU A 628 12.28 -7.57 12.23
CA GLU A 628 12.22 -6.52 13.25
C GLU A 628 11.23 -6.93 14.35
N GLY A 629 11.69 -6.98 15.61
CA GLY A 629 10.90 -7.49 16.76
C GLY A 629 11.20 -8.95 17.16
N MET A 630 12.33 -9.53 16.74
CA MET A 630 12.72 -10.91 17.09
C MET A 630 12.77 -11.19 18.61
N ASP A 631 12.95 -10.18 19.44
CA ASP A 631 12.97 -10.29 20.91
C ASP A 631 11.59 -10.57 21.52
N LYS A 632 10.51 -10.47 20.73
CA LYS A 632 9.12 -10.65 21.14
C LYS A 632 8.40 -11.78 20.40
N VAL A 633 9.10 -12.87 20.13
CA VAL A 633 8.50 -14.10 19.58
C VAL A 633 8.19 -15.05 20.73
N ALA A 634 6.96 -15.54 20.82
CA ALA A 634 6.61 -16.59 21.77
C ALA A 634 5.98 -17.79 21.04
N ASP A 635 6.51 -18.97 21.34
CA ASP A 635 5.76 -20.22 21.18
C ASP A 635 4.82 -20.34 22.38
N THR A 636 3.52 -20.17 22.15
CA THR A 636 2.52 -20.33 23.21
C THR A 636 1.86 -21.70 23.14
N PHE A 637 2.27 -22.55 24.11
CA PHE A 637 1.72 -23.84 24.56
C PHE A 637 1.91 -25.08 23.68
#